data_AF-A0A8C8I2E2-F1
#
_entry.id   AF-A0A8C8I2E2-F1
#
_cell.length_a   1.000
_cell.length_b   1.000
_cell.length_c   1.000
_cell.angle_alpha   90.00
_cell.angle_beta   90.00
_cell.angle_gamma   90.00
#
_symmetry.space_group_name_H-M   'P 1'
#
loop_
_entity.id
_entity.type
_entity.pdbx_description
1 polymer ?
#
loop_
_entity_poly.entity_id
_entity_poly.type
_entity_poly.pdbx_seq_one_letter_code
_entity_poly.pdbx_strand_id
1 'polypeptide(L)'
;MRSYLKESCYTNGLDWLDQNHTCLKCLSLCSVQFLSACVVGASLVETDEPEVEEGEERLSKDDHPKVKDGTFQIVGTIANKNERRPSYVLDEYFQLKREELLEHLMECDIIIYNITEDADQMDEASWAISALHAEMARFSQPKMFILISTVMTWALSKPVDADDPEIPFTEEDYRRRRAHPNFKEHINVEKHVVKMGKTKSSLLSTYVVASGVQYGMGEQVFHFFFKTSWLGDLPKVPIFGEGTNVIPTIHINDLAGVIQNVIDHKPKPHYLVAVDDSKITIDDIVKTIADVVGPGKTKRVPKEDAFLTRDLRQMDIDALFVNLRIEAVYLKESFNIHWVCESGLIDNIDRVVEEYKQTRGLLPIRVCIMGPPAVGKSTVAERICKHYKLHHIRLKETITETLAHLESIVRMEDGETEAEDSATSSELLETLKENMDQNGGRLDDQYVIRIMRDKLKSKLCRNQGFVLDSFPKTYEQAKDLFYADDDEPEDMRSKIPPFNKKIIPEFVFSLDSSDAFLKNRVLNLPESLVEGTSYSQEQFLRRLARFRESNVEDETVLNYFEELDIHPEHIEITSSDDQEYLVVTERIIKSVGKPKNYGPTSQELEEEERRSADRRLRTEAQKRADTERRETEEAQQRAARWEEWSKCLEEVKKQEHDLLEVQAVPLRNYLMKNVMPTLTQGLIECCKTRPQDPVDFLAEYLFKSNPQVE
;
A
#
# COMPACT_ATOMS: atom_id res chain seq x y z
N MET A 1 73.98 17.32 -12.71
CA MET A 1 73.16 18.54 -12.47
C MET A 1 71.67 18.18 -12.51
N ARG A 2 71.26 17.37 -11.54
CA ARG A 2 69.89 16.97 -11.18
C ARG A 2 70.06 16.26 -9.84
N SER A 3 69.65 16.91 -8.76
CA SER A 3 69.78 16.55 -7.33
C SER A 3 70.23 17.81 -6.58
N TYR A 4 69.59 18.10 -5.45
CA TYR A 4 69.72 19.29 -4.58
C TYR A 4 68.79 20.46 -4.89
N LEU A 5 67.55 20.35 -4.39
CA LEU A 5 66.81 21.38 -3.65
C LEU A 5 65.39 20.84 -3.36
N LYS A 6 65.29 19.88 -2.44
CA LYS A 6 64.04 19.43 -1.81
C LYS A 6 64.36 19.18 -0.33
N GLU A 7 64.53 20.25 0.42
CA GLU A 7 64.56 20.25 1.89
C GLU A 7 64.66 21.71 2.36
N SER A 8 63.57 22.22 2.93
CA SER A 8 63.46 23.39 3.82
C SER A 8 62.20 24.19 3.52
N CYS A 9 61.06 23.64 3.93
CA CYS A 9 59.91 24.36 4.49
C CYS A 9 58.95 23.33 5.14
N TYR A 10 59.52 22.46 5.98
CA TYR A 10 58.78 21.69 6.99
C TYR A 10 59.13 22.32 8.33
N THR A 11 58.35 23.31 8.75
CA THR A 11 58.13 23.68 10.16
C THR A 11 57.10 24.80 10.22
N ASN A 12 56.03 24.53 10.96
CA ASN A 12 54.93 25.42 11.40
C ASN A 12 53.67 25.36 10.54
N GLY A 13 52.71 24.54 11.00
CA GLY A 13 51.35 24.45 10.48
C GLY A 13 50.64 23.11 10.73
N LEU A 14 51.31 22.12 11.34
CA LEU A 14 50.66 20.96 11.97
C LEU A 14 50.13 21.40 13.34
N ASP A 15 48.91 21.93 13.39
CA ASP A 15 48.13 22.14 14.63
C ASP A 15 46.63 22.40 14.33
N TRP A 16 46.07 21.79 13.28
CA TRP A 16 44.63 21.90 12.94
C TRP A 16 43.95 20.54 12.67
N LEU A 17 44.57 19.43 13.09
CA LEU A 17 44.02 18.06 12.92
C LEU A 17 43.37 17.47 14.19
N ASP A 18 43.31 18.23 15.28
CA ASP A 18 42.65 17.81 16.52
C ASP A 18 41.52 18.79 16.90
N GLN A 19 40.36 18.65 16.22
CA GLN A 19 39.03 19.05 16.70
C GLN A 19 37.96 18.53 15.72
N ASN A 20 37.70 17.22 15.77
CA ASN A 20 36.63 16.57 15.01
C ASN A 20 35.28 16.79 15.70
N HIS A 21 34.62 17.91 15.41
CA HIS A 21 33.19 18.07 15.69
C HIS A 21 32.58 18.97 14.61
N THR A 22 31.87 18.39 13.65
CA THR A 22 31.05 19.13 12.66
C THR A 22 29.62 18.65 12.79
N CYS A 23 28.80 19.45 13.47
CA CYS A 23 27.37 19.20 13.62
C CYS A 23 26.62 19.81 12.43
N LEU A 24 25.90 18.98 11.68
CA LEU A 24 25.24 19.30 10.41
C LEU A 24 23.72 19.26 10.60
N LYS A 25 23.01 20.34 10.27
CA LYS A 25 21.53 20.32 10.21
C LYS A 25 21.07 20.21 8.77
N CYS A 26 20.36 19.14 8.42
CA CYS A 26 19.81 18.90 7.08
C CYS A 26 18.41 18.29 7.17
N LEU A 27 17.51 18.69 6.26
CA LEU A 27 16.06 18.50 6.37
C LEU A 27 15.44 17.57 5.30
N SER A 28 16.24 16.98 4.39
CA SER A 28 15.76 15.88 3.53
C SER A 28 16.42 14.55 3.95
N LEU A 29 15.60 13.57 4.37
CA LEU A 29 16.06 12.30 4.96
C LEU A 29 17.04 11.50 4.08
N CYS A 30 16.96 11.62 2.74
CA CYS A 30 17.80 10.88 1.80
C CYS A 30 19.17 11.52 1.57
N SER A 31 19.25 12.84 1.41
CA SER A 31 20.55 13.54 1.32
C SER A 31 21.35 13.42 2.63
N VAL A 32 20.64 13.34 3.77
CA VAL A 32 21.22 13.09 5.09
C VAL A 32 21.91 11.72 5.16
N GLN A 33 21.31 10.66 4.62
CA GLN A 33 21.92 9.32 4.65
C GLN A 33 23.24 9.30 3.88
N PHE A 34 23.27 9.88 2.68
CA PHE A 34 24.50 9.99 1.89
C PHE A 34 25.58 10.78 2.64
N LEU A 35 25.24 11.96 3.13
CA LEU A 35 26.19 12.82 3.86
C LEU A 35 26.71 12.18 5.16
N SER A 36 25.92 11.32 5.81
CA SER A 36 26.34 10.62 7.04
C SER A 36 27.44 9.58 6.81
N ALA A 37 27.49 9.02 5.60
CA ALA A 37 28.48 8.03 5.19
C ALA A 37 29.76 8.68 4.64
N CYS A 38 29.72 9.98 4.31
CA CYS A 38 30.85 10.71 3.76
C CYS A 38 31.88 11.09 4.82
N VAL A 39 33.16 10.92 4.48
CA VAL A 39 34.30 11.43 5.27
C VAL A 39 34.55 12.90 4.92
N VAL A 40 34.81 13.73 5.93
CA VAL A 40 35.10 15.16 5.76
C VAL A 40 36.33 15.35 4.89
N GLY A 41 36.25 16.18 3.84
CA GLY A 41 37.37 16.43 2.93
C GLY A 41 37.62 15.32 1.90
N ALA A 42 36.77 14.30 1.82
CA ALA A 42 36.93 13.20 0.87
C ALA A 42 36.89 13.69 -0.60
N SER A 43 36.17 14.78 -0.90
CA SER A 43 36.11 15.29 -2.27
C SER A 43 37.36 16.07 -2.68
N LEU A 44 38.28 16.35 -1.74
CA LEU A 44 39.56 17.04 -2.01
C LEU A 44 40.67 16.09 -2.50
N VAL A 45 40.43 14.77 -2.48
CA VAL A 45 41.40 13.74 -2.88
C VAL A 45 40.92 13.05 -4.15
N GLU A 46 41.68 13.14 -5.24
CA GLU A 46 41.49 12.27 -6.41
C GLU A 46 41.87 10.84 -6.00
N THR A 47 40.88 9.98 -5.78
CA THR A 47 41.10 8.57 -5.47
C THR A 47 40.53 7.74 -6.63
N ASP A 48 41.37 6.92 -7.26
CA ASP A 48 41.02 6.18 -8.49
C ASP A 48 40.12 4.95 -8.26
N GLU A 49 39.79 4.56 -7.02
CA GLU A 49 38.90 3.43 -6.73
C GLU A 49 38.11 3.65 -5.43
N PRO A 50 36.78 3.41 -5.40
CA PRO A 50 36.04 3.30 -4.16
C PRO A 50 36.18 1.89 -3.58
N GLU A 51 36.68 1.76 -2.35
CA GLU A 51 36.37 0.58 -1.52
C GLU A 51 34.88 0.65 -1.15
N VAL A 52 34.02 0.14 -2.02
CA VAL A 52 32.63 -0.20 -1.67
C VAL A 52 32.70 -1.52 -0.90
N GLU A 53 32.77 -1.48 0.43
CA GLU A 53 32.44 -2.66 1.23
C GLU A 53 30.93 -2.94 1.05
N GLU A 54 30.59 -3.86 0.14
CA GLU A 54 29.30 -4.55 0.13
C GLU A 54 29.18 -5.42 1.40
N GLY A 55 28.84 -4.78 2.52
CA GLY A 55 28.54 -5.47 3.77
C GLY A 55 27.08 -5.89 3.82
N GLU A 56 26.79 -7.16 3.57
CA GLU A 56 25.55 -7.81 4.00
C GLU A 56 25.48 -7.81 5.55
N GLU A 57 25.05 -6.71 6.17
CA GLU A 57 24.73 -6.71 7.60
C GLU A 57 23.34 -7.30 7.83
N ARG A 58 23.32 -8.59 8.16
CA ARG A 58 22.18 -9.24 8.82
C ARG A 58 21.87 -8.50 10.13
N LEU A 59 20.76 -7.78 10.13
CA LEU A 59 20.18 -7.09 11.30
C LEU A 59 20.05 -8.03 12.51
N SER A 60 20.97 -7.92 13.46
CA SER A 60 20.74 -8.34 14.84
C SER A 60 20.19 -7.15 15.62
N LYS A 61 19.14 -7.38 16.42
CA LYS A 61 18.52 -6.37 17.27
C LYS A 61 19.37 -6.24 18.54
N ASP A 62 19.66 -5.00 18.92
CA ASP A 62 20.34 -4.55 20.14
C ASP A 62 21.86 -4.32 20.05
N ASP A 63 22.30 -3.36 19.21
CA ASP A 63 23.54 -2.62 19.49
C ASP A 63 23.46 -1.17 18.99
N HIS A 64 23.89 -0.22 19.82
CA HIS A 64 24.00 1.20 19.47
C HIS A 64 25.10 1.41 18.42
N PRO A 65 24.90 2.20 17.35
CA PRO A 65 25.91 2.34 16.30
C PRO A 65 27.08 3.20 16.80
N LYS A 66 28.30 2.67 16.70
CA LYS A 66 29.54 3.45 16.83
C LYS A 66 29.76 4.22 15.53
N VAL A 67 29.68 5.55 15.58
CA VAL A 67 30.05 6.45 14.48
C VAL A 67 31.52 6.20 14.12
N LYS A 68 31.84 6.00 12.83
CA LYS A 68 33.23 5.86 12.33
C LYS A 68 33.95 7.21 12.49
N ASP A 69 35.18 7.22 12.99
CA ASP A 69 35.96 8.46 13.16
C ASP A 69 36.19 9.16 11.81
N GLY A 70 35.81 10.45 11.69
CA GLY A 70 36.04 11.28 10.50
C GLY A 70 34.82 11.57 9.60
N THR A 71 33.62 11.06 9.92
CA THR A 71 32.37 11.36 9.18
C THR A 71 31.56 12.52 9.80
N PHE A 72 30.65 13.12 9.04
CA PHE A 72 29.80 14.22 9.52
C PHE A 72 28.83 13.76 10.62
N GLN A 73 28.71 14.56 11.70
CA GLN A 73 27.69 14.33 12.74
C GLN A 73 26.41 15.06 12.36
N ILE A 74 25.32 14.34 12.13
CA ILE A 74 24.08 14.93 11.63
C ILE A 74 23.04 15.06 12.74
N VAL A 75 22.47 16.25 12.87
CA VAL A 75 21.44 16.61 13.83
C VAL A 75 20.29 17.30 13.08
N GLY A 76 19.08 16.75 13.14
CA GLY A 76 17.97 17.18 12.28
C GLY A 76 16.74 17.66 13.04
N THR A 77 15.90 18.46 12.39
CA THR A 77 14.51 18.68 12.83
C THR A 77 13.57 17.81 12.00
N ILE A 78 12.62 17.13 12.62
CA ILE A 78 11.67 16.24 11.94
C ILE A 78 10.25 16.79 12.05
N ALA A 79 9.52 16.75 10.93
CA ALA A 79 8.13 17.22 10.87
C ALA A 79 7.12 16.24 11.51
N ASN A 80 7.37 14.93 11.45
CA ASN A 80 6.47 13.87 11.95
C ASN A 80 7.13 12.89 12.93
N LYS A 81 6.56 12.77 14.13
CA LYS A 81 7.06 11.90 15.22
C LYS A 81 6.91 10.38 14.97
N ASN A 82 6.23 9.97 13.89
CA ASN A 82 5.85 8.58 13.62
C ASN A 82 6.81 7.82 12.69
N GLU A 83 7.86 8.47 12.19
CA GLU A 83 8.89 7.80 11.40
C GLU A 83 9.90 7.12 12.34
N ARG A 84 10.37 5.92 11.99
CA ARG A 84 11.43 5.26 12.75
C ARG A 84 12.68 6.14 12.67
N ARG A 85 13.26 6.47 13.84
CA ARG A 85 14.56 7.16 13.95
C ARG A 85 15.56 6.51 12.98
N PRO A 86 16.11 7.23 11.99
CA PRO A 86 17.15 6.69 11.15
C PRO A 86 18.41 6.45 11.98
N SER A 87 19.10 5.33 11.73
CA SER A 87 20.29 4.93 12.51
C SER A 87 21.47 5.90 12.42
N TYR A 88 21.43 6.79 11.42
CA TYR A 88 22.49 7.73 11.05
C TYR A 88 22.31 9.15 11.62
N VAL A 89 21.21 9.46 12.32
CA VAL A 89 20.96 10.78 12.92
C VAL A 89 21.32 10.77 14.41
N LEU A 90 22.20 11.68 14.81
CA LEU A 90 22.77 11.76 16.16
C LEU A 90 21.75 12.34 17.15
N ASP A 91 21.04 13.40 16.77
CA ASP A 91 19.93 13.99 17.53
C ASP A 91 18.79 14.47 16.63
N GLU A 92 17.55 14.31 17.10
CA GLU A 92 16.33 14.72 16.41
C GLU A 92 15.54 15.70 17.28
N TYR A 93 15.21 16.85 16.71
CA TYR A 93 14.41 17.87 17.40
C TYR A 93 13.02 18.00 16.79
N PHE A 94 12.01 18.18 17.65
CA PHE A 94 10.61 18.29 17.26
C PHE A 94 10.01 19.58 17.81
N GLN A 95 9.42 20.40 16.92
CA GLN A 95 8.70 21.64 17.28
C GLN A 95 9.50 22.57 18.23
N LEU A 96 10.76 22.86 17.88
CA LEU A 96 11.58 23.81 18.64
C LEU A 96 11.05 25.24 18.54
N LYS A 97 11.14 26.00 19.62
CA LYS A 97 10.98 27.46 19.55
C LYS A 97 12.20 28.08 18.89
N ARG A 98 12.03 29.26 18.28
CA ARG A 98 13.12 30.00 17.62
C ARG A 98 14.34 30.24 18.53
N GLU A 99 14.13 30.48 19.81
CA GLU A 99 15.22 30.69 20.77
C GLU A 99 16.06 29.42 20.98
N GLU A 100 15.41 28.28 21.21
CA GLU A 100 16.05 26.96 21.36
C GLU A 100 16.74 26.54 20.05
N LEU A 101 16.09 26.80 18.91
CA LEU A 101 16.67 26.53 17.60
C LEU A 101 17.95 27.34 17.36
N LEU A 102 18.00 28.61 17.79
CA LEU A 102 19.19 29.43 17.63
C LEU A 102 20.37 28.88 18.43
N GLU A 103 20.14 28.38 19.65
CA GLU A 103 21.18 27.77 20.47
C GLU A 103 21.83 26.58 19.74
N HIS A 104 21.01 25.69 19.18
CA HIS A 104 21.51 24.56 18.38
C HIS A 104 22.22 25.01 17.10
N LEU A 105 21.69 26.01 16.38
CA LEU A 105 22.37 26.56 15.20
C LEU A 105 23.74 27.19 15.54
N MET A 106 23.90 27.72 16.76
CA MET A 106 25.17 28.27 17.23
C MET A 106 26.19 27.17 17.59
N GLU A 107 25.75 25.95 17.85
CA GLU A 107 26.62 24.77 18.04
C GLU A 107 27.07 24.16 16.70
N CYS A 108 26.27 24.29 15.64
CA CYS A 108 26.57 23.72 14.32
C CYS A 108 27.56 24.54 13.48
N ASP A 109 28.53 23.90 12.85
CA ASP A 109 29.47 24.57 11.93
C ASP A 109 28.91 24.69 10.51
N ILE A 110 28.07 23.74 10.10
CA ILE A 110 27.46 23.70 8.77
C ILE A 110 25.94 23.57 8.94
N ILE A 111 25.23 24.48 8.29
CA ILE A 111 23.78 24.62 8.42
C ILE A 111 23.18 24.54 7.02
N ILE A 112 22.33 23.54 6.77
CA ILE A 112 21.72 23.29 5.46
C ILE A 112 20.20 23.43 5.59
N TYR A 113 19.63 24.34 4.80
CA TYR A 113 18.18 24.52 4.69
C TYR A 113 17.69 24.10 3.31
N ASN A 114 16.64 23.27 3.25
CA ASN A 114 16.04 22.82 1.99
C ASN A 114 14.66 23.45 1.75
N ILE A 115 14.60 24.51 0.96
CA ILE A 115 13.33 25.21 0.68
C ILE A 115 12.59 24.68 -0.55
N THR A 116 12.97 23.52 -1.10
CA THR A 116 12.31 22.92 -2.27
C THR A 116 11.06 22.13 -1.93
N GLU A 117 10.92 21.66 -0.69
CA GLU A 117 9.87 20.69 -0.30
C GLU A 117 8.72 21.33 0.48
N ASP A 118 9.02 22.27 1.38
CA ASP A 118 8.07 22.85 2.34
C ASP A 118 8.16 24.39 2.38
N ALA A 119 6.99 25.04 2.34
CA ALA A 119 6.86 26.49 2.38
C ALA A 119 7.22 27.07 3.76
N ASP A 120 6.95 26.35 4.85
CA ASP A 120 7.22 26.82 6.21
C ASP A 120 8.74 26.96 6.48
N GLN A 121 9.56 26.17 5.77
CA GLN A 121 11.02 26.24 5.88
C GLN A 121 11.60 27.55 5.33
N MET A 122 10.87 28.27 4.48
CA MET A 122 11.35 29.51 3.88
C MET A 122 11.49 30.63 4.91
N ASP A 123 10.45 30.78 5.75
CA ASP A 123 10.42 31.76 6.82
C ASP A 123 11.44 31.43 7.91
N GLU A 124 11.59 30.14 8.24
CA GLU A 124 12.61 29.66 9.17
C GLU A 124 14.03 29.94 8.64
N ALA A 125 14.32 29.59 7.39
CA ALA A 125 15.64 29.81 6.79
C ALA A 125 16.01 31.29 6.75
N SER A 126 15.06 32.16 6.38
CA SER A 126 15.25 33.62 6.35
C SER A 126 15.50 34.22 7.73
N TRP A 127 14.79 33.74 8.75
CA TRP A 127 15.03 34.11 10.13
C TRP A 127 16.39 33.59 10.63
N ALA A 128 16.70 32.32 10.38
CA ALA A 128 17.91 31.65 10.87
C ALA A 128 19.18 32.35 10.38
N ILE A 129 19.25 32.68 9.08
CA ILE A 129 20.41 33.41 8.54
C ILE A 129 20.54 34.82 9.14
N SER A 130 19.42 35.48 9.43
CA SER A 130 19.42 36.81 10.04
C SER A 130 19.89 36.76 11.49
N ALA A 131 19.44 35.75 12.25
CA ALA A 131 19.84 35.53 13.63
C ALA A 131 21.33 35.18 13.74
N LEU A 132 21.81 34.27 12.88
CA LEU A 132 23.23 33.93 12.78
C LEU A 132 24.08 35.14 12.41
N HIS A 133 23.61 35.96 11.46
CA HIS A 133 24.31 37.19 11.07
C HIS A 133 24.41 38.20 12.22
N ALA A 134 23.34 38.34 13.03
CA ALA A 134 23.34 39.22 14.20
C ALA A 134 24.31 38.74 15.30
N GLU A 135 24.43 37.43 15.49
CA GLU A 135 25.27 36.82 16.53
C GLU A 135 26.70 36.46 16.03
N MET A 136 27.12 36.94 14.86
CA MET A 136 28.45 36.64 14.27
C MET A 136 29.63 36.94 15.19
N ALA A 137 29.48 37.87 16.13
CA ALA A 137 30.51 38.22 17.10
C ALA A 137 30.73 37.14 18.18
N ARG A 138 29.75 36.25 18.38
CA ARG A 138 29.79 35.17 19.39
C ARG A 138 30.16 33.81 18.81
N PHE A 139 30.51 33.76 17.53
CA PHE A 139 30.91 32.52 16.88
C PHE A 139 32.20 32.01 17.52
N SER A 140 32.17 30.76 18.00
CA SER A 140 33.36 30.04 18.46
C SER A 140 34.27 29.66 17.28
N GLN A 141 33.66 29.33 16.14
CA GLN A 141 34.33 28.95 14.88
C GLN A 141 33.59 29.51 13.66
N PRO A 142 34.26 29.63 12.48
CA PRO A 142 33.60 30.03 11.24
C PRO A 142 32.47 29.08 10.87
N LYS A 143 31.31 29.63 10.50
CA LYS A 143 30.13 28.86 10.14
C LYS A 143 29.84 28.92 8.65
N MET A 144 29.26 27.85 8.11
CA MET A 144 28.78 27.77 6.75
C MET A 144 27.26 27.60 6.72
N PHE A 145 26.59 28.39 5.89
CA PHE A 145 25.15 28.29 5.66
C PHE A 145 24.89 27.97 4.19
N ILE A 146 24.27 26.82 3.91
CA ILE A 146 23.93 26.37 2.56
C ILE A 146 22.41 26.35 2.43
N LEU A 147 21.89 27.09 1.46
CA LEU A 147 20.47 27.08 1.09
C LEU A 147 20.30 26.25 -0.18
N ILE A 148 19.59 25.14 -0.09
CA ILE A 148 19.11 24.39 -1.27
C ILE A 148 17.83 25.07 -1.74
N SER A 149 17.92 25.70 -2.91
CA SER A 149 16.81 26.35 -3.59
C SER A 149 16.43 25.59 -4.86
N THR A 150 15.56 26.17 -5.68
CA THR A 150 14.97 25.51 -6.85
C THR A 150 15.21 26.32 -8.13
N VAL A 151 15.41 25.63 -9.26
CA VAL A 151 15.42 26.22 -10.61
C VAL A 151 14.11 26.94 -10.96
N MET A 152 13.03 26.77 -10.21
CA MET A 152 11.79 27.54 -10.40
C MET A 152 11.98 29.06 -10.20
N THR A 153 13.07 29.49 -9.56
CA THR A 153 13.47 30.90 -9.50
C THR A 153 13.97 31.46 -10.86
N TRP A 154 14.10 30.59 -11.86
CA TRP A 154 14.49 30.89 -13.24
C TRP A 154 13.39 30.62 -14.28
N ALA A 155 12.26 30.02 -13.88
CA ALA A 155 11.27 29.45 -14.80
C ALA A 155 10.69 30.40 -15.87
N LEU A 156 10.69 31.72 -15.65
CA LEU A 156 10.17 32.72 -16.60
C LEU A 156 11.27 33.63 -17.16
N SER A 157 12.53 33.21 -17.05
CA SER A 157 13.67 33.93 -17.61
C SER A 157 13.57 33.96 -19.13
N LYS A 158 13.86 35.11 -19.72
CA LYS A 158 13.93 35.21 -21.19
C LYS A 158 15.19 34.49 -21.68
N PRO A 159 15.15 33.79 -22.82
CA PRO A 159 16.32 33.14 -23.40
C PRO A 159 17.56 34.05 -23.40
N VAL A 160 18.73 33.44 -23.25
CA VAL A 160 20.02 34.15 -23.22
C VAL A 160 20.17 35.01 -24.47
N ASP A 161 19.86 34.39 -25.62
CA ASP A 161 19.74 34.99 -26.94
C ASP A 161 18.30 34.86 -27.47
N ALA A 162 17.77 35.92 -28.05
CA ALA A 162 16.42 35.91 -28.63
C ALA A 162 16.37 35.23 -30.01
N ASP A 163 17.51 35.18 -30.71
CA ASP A 163 17.63 34.57 -32.04
C ASP A 163 17.95 33.06 -31.95
N ASP A 164 18.50 32.61 -30.81
CA ASP A 164 18.77 31.21 -30.51
C ASP A 164 18.30 30.81 -29.10
N PRO A 165 17.04 30.33 -28.97
CA PRO A 165 16.46 29.93 -27.70
C PRO A 165 16.99 28.59 -27.17
N GLU A 166 17.86 27.89 -27.90
CA GLU A 166 18.43 26.61 -27.47
C GLU A 166 19.64 26.76 -26.57
N ILE A 167 20.24 27.96 -26.54
CA ILE A 167 21.39 28.28 -25.68
C ILE A 167 20.99 28.12 -24.21
N PRO A 168 21.66 27.24 -23.44
CA PRO A 168 21.36 27.05 -22.04
C PRO A 168 21.82 28.25 -21.21
N PHE A 169 21.10 28.52 -20.12
CA PHE A 169 21.57 29.43 -19.08
C PHE A 169 22.73 28.80 -18.31
N THR A 170 23.61 29.65 -17.81
CA THR A 170 24.68 29.28 -16.87
C THR A 170 24.56 30.08 -15.58
N GLU A 171 25.36 29.76 -14.57
CA GLU A 171 25.39 30.49 -13.29
C GLU A 171 25.72 31.98 -13.45
N GLU A 172 26.41 32.35 -14.53
CA GLU A 172 26.73 33.75 -14.84
C GLU A 172 25.47 34.60 -15.12
N ASP A 173 24.43 33.98 -15.69
CA ASP A 173 23.16 34.63 -16.03
C ASP A 173 22.25 34.85 -14.82
N TYR A 174 22.66 34.43 -13.62
CA TYR A 174 21.88 34.48 -12.38
C TYR A 174 21.23 35.84 -12.14
N ARG A 175 21.90 36.94 -12.50
CA ARG A 175 21.37 38.29 -12.30
C ARG A 175 20.19 38.65 -13.22
N ARG A 176 20.04 37.95 -14.35
CA ARG A 176 18.99 38.17 -15.36
C ARG A 176 17.75 37.30 -15.12
N ARG A 177 17.81 36.35 -14.17
CA ARG A 177 16.74 35.38 -13.95
C ARG A 177 15.41 36.01 -13.54
N ARG A 178 14.32 35.32 -13.88
CA ARG A 178 12.96 35.68 -13.46
C ARG A 178 12.23 34.44 -12.94
N ALA A 179 11.78 34.54 -11.69
CA ALA A 179 11.07 33.47 -11.01
C ALA A 179 9.63 33.30 -11.51
N HIS A 180 9.12 32.08 -11.39
CA HIS A 180 7.67 31.82 -11.47
C HIS A 180 6.92 32.63 -10.39
N PRO A 181 5.66 33.08 -10.63
CA PRO A 181 4.92 33.91 -9.67
C PRO A 181 4.75 33.27 -8.29
N ASN A 182 4.61 31.93 -8.23
CA ASN A 182 4.48 31.18 -6.98
C ASN A 182 5.81 31.03 -6.22
N PHE A 183 6.95 31.35 -6.84
CA PHE A 183 8.30 31.16 -6.30
C PHE A 183 9.01 32.51 -6.04
N LYS A 184 8.23 33.58 -5.84
CA LYS A 184 8.76 34.92 -5.51
C LYS A 184 9.43 34.97 -4.14
N GLU A 185 8.91 34.23 -3.18
CA GLU A 185 9.54 34.18 -1.86
C GLU A 185 10.86 33.40 -1.89
N HIS A 186 10.98 32.35 -2.73
CA HIS A 186 12.23 31.61 -2.90
C HIS A 186 13.35 32.54 -3.34
N ILE A 187 13.10 33.33 -4.39
CA ILE A 187 14.09 34.30 -4.88
C ILE A 187 14.40 35.41 -3.86
N ASN A 188 13.46 35.78 -2.98
CA ASN A 188 13.72 36.73 -1.89
C ASN A 188 14.68 36.15 -0.86
N VAL A 189 14.46 34.91 -0.42
CA VAL A 189 15.32 34.20 0.53
C VAL A 189 16.71 33.98 -0.08
N GLU A 190 16.81 33.54 -1.35
CA GLU A 190 18.09 33.42 -2.06
C GLU A 190 18.91 34.72 -2.01
N LYS A 191 18.28 35.85 -2.35
CA LYS A 191 18.93 37.17 -2.34
C LYS A 191 19.37 37.57 -0.93
N HIS A 192 18.56 37.24 0.07
CA HIS A 192 18.86 37.52 1.47
C HIS A 192 20.09 36.75 1.95
N VAL A 193 20.16 35.44 1.67
CA VAL A 193 21.31 34.59 2.02
C VAL A 193 22.59 35.07 1.35
N VAL A 194 22.55 35.36 0.05
CA VAL A 194 23.71 35.90 -0.69
C VAL A 194 24.14 37.27 -0.16
N LYS A 195 23.19 38.11 0.28
CA LYS A 195 23.50 39.42 0.87
C LYS A 195 24.24 39.27 2.20
N MET A 196 23.80 38.34 3.07
CA MET A 196 24.41 38.16 4.38
C MET A 196 25.86 37.67 4.30
N GLY A 197 26.15 36.72 3.40
CA GLY A 197 27.51 36.18 3.21
C GLY A 197 28.55 37.18 2.70
N LYS A 198 28.12 38.30 2.10
CA LYS A 198 29.04 39.35 1.62
C LYS A 198 29.60 40.24 2.74
N THR A 199 29.06 40.17 3.96
CA THR A 199 29.46 41.07 5.05
C THR A 199 30.83 40.72 5.62
N LYS A 200 31.02 39.47 6.07
CA LYS A 200 32.27 38.91 6.60
C LYS A 200 32.34 37.42 6.29
N SER A 201 32.72 37.08 5.06
CA SER A 201 32.75 35.69 4.56
C SER A 201 33.73 34.79 5.32
N SER A 202 34.70 35.35 6.05
CA SER A 202 35.64 34.59 6.89
C SER A 202 35.03 34.04 8.18
N LEU A 203 33.90 34.61 8.64
CA LEU A 203 33.17 34.15 9.83
C LEU A 203 31.88 33.43 9.48
N LEU A 204 31.18 33.89 8.43
CA LEU A 204 29.95 33.30 7.94
C LEU A 204 30.00 33.21 6.41
N SER A 205 30.30 32.02 5.89
CA SER A 205 30.23 31.73 4.45
C SER A 205 28.82 31.28 4.10
N THR A 206 28.17 31.94 3.14
CA THR A 206 26.83 31.55 2.69
C THR A 206 26.84 31.08 1.24
N TYR A 207 26.09 30.04 0.95
CA TYR A 207 25.95 29.47 -0.38
C TYR A 207 24.48 29.21 -0.69
N VAL A 208 24.11 29.43 -1.94
CA VAL A 208 22.81 29.05 -2.48
C VAL A 208 23.05 28.09 -3.62
N VAL A 209 22.47 26.90 -3.52
CA VAL A 209 22.53 25.86 -4.55
C VAL A 209 21.13 25.73 -5.14
N ALA A 210 20.93 26.21 -6.36
CA ALA A 210 19.67 26.06 -7.08
C ALA A 210 19.60 24.69 -7.74
N SER A 211 18.85 23.79 -7.12
CA SER A 211 18.63 22.43 -7.58
C SER A 211 17.68 22.40 -8.78
N GLY A 212 18.00 21.57 -9.77
CA GLY A 212 17.04 21.04 -10.73
C GLY A 212 15.88 20.31 -10.04
N VAL A 213 14.89 19.89 -10.83
CA VAL A 213 13.82 19.03 -10.34
C VAL A 213 14.43 17.72 -9.84
N GLN A 214 14.27 17.48 -8.54
CA GLN A 214 14.91 16.35 -7.86
C GLN A 214 14.20 15.03 -8.21
N TYR A 215 15.00 14.01 -8.52
CA TYR A 215 14.54 12.63 -8.71
C TYR A 215 15.47 11.64 -8.02
N GLY A 216 15.09 10.37 -7.99
CA GLY A 216 15.75 9.36 -7.19
C GLY A 216 15.08 9.21 -5.83
N MET A 217 15.20 8.02 -5.24
CA MET A 217 14.67 7.70 -3.90
C MET A 217 13.19 8.05 -3.67
N GLY A 218 12.26 7.24 -4.20
CA GLY A 218 10.84 7.32 -3.82
C GLY A 218 10.01 8.36 -4.60
N GLU A 219 10.38 8.62 -5.84
CA GLU A 219 10.44 9.88 -6.60
C GLU A 219 9.29 10.92 -6.58
N GLN A 220 9.29 11.80 -5.58
CA GLN A 220 9.02 13.26 -5.70
C GLN A 220 7.98 13.73 -6.74
N VAL A 221 8.34 14.69 -7.62
CA VAL A 221 7.45 15.31 -8.62
C VAL A 221 6.96 14.28 -9.66
N PHE A 222 7.75 13.26 -9.94
CA PHE A 222 7.41 12.20 -10.91
C PHE A 222 6.57 11.06 -10.31
N HIS A 223 6.27 11.11 -9.01
CA HIS A 223 5.65 10.02 -8.28
C HIS A 223 4.32 9.60 -8.89
N PHE A 224 3.53 10.58 -9.33
CA PHE A 224 2.26 10.33 -9.99
C PHE A 224 2.40 9.39 -11.19
N PHE A 225 3.42 9.61 -12.04
CA PHE A 225 3.64 8.78 -13.23
C PHE A 225 4.10 7.37 -12.85
N PHE A 226 5.04 7.26 -11.91
CA PHE A 226 5.49 5.94 -11.44
C PHE A 226 4.37 5.15 -10.77
N LYS A 227 3.59 5.78 -9.89
CA LYS A 227 2.44 5.14 -9.21
C LYS A 227 1.37 4.68 -10.20
N THR A 228 1.00 5.54 -11.14
CA THR A 228 -0.02 5.24 -12.15
C THR A 228 0.43 4.11 -13.09
N SER A 229 1.68 4.16 -13.53
CA SER A 229 2.31 3.10 -14.33
C SER A 229 2.39 1.77 -13.55
N TRP A 230 2.77 1.83 -12.27
CA TRP A 230 2.89 0.66 -11.41
C TRP A 230 1.54 -0.04 -11.15
N LEU A 231 0.50 0.72 -10.84
CA LEU A 231 -0.84 0.19 -10.58
C LEU A 231 -1.47 -0.38 -11.86
N GLY A 232 -1.17 0.20 -13.01
CA GLY A 232 -1.73 -0.23 -14.29
C GLY A 232 -3.22 0.12 -14.45
N ASP A 233 -3.76 1.01 -13.60
CA ASP A 233 -5.16 1.44 -13.62
C ASP A 233 -5.54 2.11 -14.94
N LEU A 234 -4.58 2.81 -15.55
CA LEU A 234 -4.76 3.47 -16.83
C LEU A 234 -4.08 2.66 -17.95
N PRO A 235 -4.79 2.33 -19.04
CA PRO A 235 -4.19 1.63 -20.18
C PRO A 235 -3.20 2.51 -20.95
N LYS A 236 -3.25 3.84 -20.77
CA LYS A 236 -2.32 4.81 -21.34
C LYS A 236 -1.99 5.88 -20.30
N VAL A 237 -0.71 6.09 -20.03
CA VAL A 237 -0.23 7.08 -19.06
C VAL A 237 -0.39 8.50 -19.64
N PRO A 238 -0.98 9.45 -18.90
CA PRO A 238 -1.23 10.79 -19.43
C PRO A 238 0.04 11.64 -19.50
N ILE A 239 0.23 12.35 -20.62
CA ILE A 239 1.23 13.42 -20.77
C ILE A 239 0.46 14.74 -20.80
N PHE A 240 0.67 15.60 -19.81
CA PHE A 240 -0.06 16.85 -19.70
C PHE A 240 0.50 17.91 -20.68
N GLY A 241 -0.34 18.39 -21.59
CA GLY A 241 0.03 19.33 -22.63
C GLY A 241 0.74 18.69 -23.83
N GLU A 242 1.62 19.46 -24.47
CA GLU A 242 2.35 19.02 -25.67
C GLU A 242 3.54 18.11 -25.35
N GLY A 243 4.09 18.23 -24.15
CA GLY A 243 5.22 17.44 -23.66
C GLY A 243 6.60 17.87 -24.18
N THR A 244 6.69 18.97 -24.92
CA THR A 244 7.93 19.48 -25.53
C THR A 244 8.81 20.29 -24.60
N ASN A 245 8.38 20.53 -23.36
CA ASN A 245 9.13 21.32 -22.40
C ASN A 245 10.30 20.51 -21.80
N VAL A 246 11.46 21.18 -21.73
CA VAL A 246 12.69 20.62 -21.15
C VAL A 246 12.72 20.93 -19.66
N ILE A 247 12.93 19.90 -18.84
CA ILE A 247 12.96 20.01 -17.39
C ILE A 247 14.40 19.76 -16.92
N PRO A 248 15.09 20.74 -16.31
CA PRO A 248 16.37 20.50 -15.68
C PRO A 248 16.18 19.59 -14.47
N THR A 249 16.87 18.45 -14.43
CA THR A 249 16.75 17.45 -13.37
C THR A 249 18.06 17.28 -12.60
N ILE A 250 17.99 16.69 -11.41
CA ILE A 250 19.18 16.21 -10.68
C ILE A 250 18.80 15.06 -9.76
N HIS A 251 19.65 14.04 -9.70
CA HIS A 251 19.46 12.94 -8.77
C HIS A 251 19.79 13.37 -7.33
N ILE A 252 19.02 12.89 -6.33
CA ILE A 252 19.20 13.30 -4.93
C ILE A 252 20.61 13.01 -4.38
N ASN A 253 21.22 11.88 -4.77
CA ASN A 253 22.59 11.57 -4.35
C ASN A 253 23.62 12.47 -5.03
N ASP A 254 23.40 12.88 -6.28
CA ASP A 254 24.29 13.80 -6.99
C ASP A 254 24.21 15.20 -6.37
N LEU A 255 23.00 15.64 -6.01
CA LEU A 255 22.80 16.88 -5.26
C LEU A 255 23.54 16.83 -3.91
N ALA A 256 23.52 15.69 -3.21
CA ALA A 256 24.28 15.52 -1.98
C ALA A 256 25.80 15.58 -2.21
N GLY A 257 26.30 14.97 -3.30
CA GLY A 257 27.69 15.08 -3.74
C GLY A 257 28.11 16.52 -4.07
N VAL A 258 27.22 17.31 -4.68
CA VAL A 258 27.43 18.75 -4.90
C VAL A 258 27.54 19.50 -3.58
N ILE A 259 26.65 19.24 -2.63
CA ILE A 259 26.68 19.88 -1.30
C ILE A 259 27.97 19.55 -0.56
N GLN A 260 28.41 18.29 -0.58
CA GLN A 260 29.69 17.87 -0.02
C GLN A 260 30.86 18.66 -0.63
N ASN A 261 30.87 18.78 -1.97
CA ASN A 261 31.90 19.56 -2.65
C ASN A 261 31.89 21.05 -2.28
N VAL A 262 30.71 21.65 -2.08
CA VAL A 262 30.59 23.04 -1.60
C VAL A 262 31.19 23.19 -0.19
N ILE A 263 30.93 22.23 0.69
CA ILE A 263 31.47 22.20 2.06
C ILE A 263 32.99 22.13 2.04
N ASP A 264 33.53 21.21 1.24
CA ASP A 264 34.97 20.90 1.21
C ASP A 264 35.77 21.99 0.48
N HIS A 265 35.31 22.45 -0.69
CA HIS A 265 36.07 23.37 -1.55
C HIS A 265 35.84 24.86 -1.23
N LYS A 266 34.75 25.21 -0.55
CA LYS A 266 34.37 26.61 -0.24
C LYS A 266 34.48 27.53 -1.47
N PRO A 267 33.64 27.30 -2.50
CA PRO A 267 33.77 27.96 -3.80
C PRO A 267 33.68 29.49 -3.67
N LYS A 268 34.26 30.19 -4.64
CA LYS A 268 34.17 31.67 -4.73
C LYS A 268 32.75 32.16 -5.04
N PRO A 269 32.00 31.58 -6.00
CA PRO A 269 30.62 31.99 -6.22
C PRO A 269 29.71 31.57 -5.06
N HIS A 270 28.93 32.52 -4.55
CA HIS A 270 27.91 32.27 -3.51
C HIS A 270 26.62 31.67 -4.07
N TYR A 271 26.46 31.61 -5.39
CA TYR A 271 25.30 31.03 -6.05
C TYR A 271 25.77 30.01 -7.08
N LEU A 272 25.23 28.80 -6.98
CA LEU A 272 25.55 27.64 -7.81
C LEU A 272 24.25 27.07 -8.35
N VAL A 273 24.32 26.44 -9.51
CA VAL A 273 23.22 25.63 -10.05
C VAL A 273 23.65 24.17 -10.03
N ALA A 274 22.74 23.28 -9.63
CA ALA A 274 22.97 21.84 -9.58
C ALA A 274 21.93 21.14 -10.45
N VAL A 275 22.35 20.76 -11.65
CA VAL A 275 21.57 20.01 -12.65
C VAL A 275 22.48 18.93 -13.27
N ASP A 276 21.87 17.84 -13.71
CA ASP A 276 22.55 16.82 -14.52
C ASP A 276 22.73 17.30 -15.98
N ASP A 277 23.40 16.50 -16.81
CA ASP A 277 23.71 16.86 -18.20
C ASP A 277 22.57 16.58 -19.17
N SER A 278 21.46 16.07 -18.65
CA SER A 278 20.35 15.63 -19.48
C SER A 278 19.52 16.83 -19.93
N LYS A 279 19.18 16.83 -21.22
CA LYS A 279 18.31 17.83 -21.84
C LYS A 279 17.04 17.15 -22.33
N ILE A 280 16.36 16.50 -21.39
CA ILE A 280 15.22 15.61 -21.65
C ILE A 280 13.90 16.36 -21.58
N THR A 281 12.95 15.95 -22.41
CA THR A 281 11.59 16.50 -22.38
C THR A 281 10.71 15.70 -21.41
N ILE A 282 9.62 16.31 -20.93
CA ILE A 282 8.65 15.57 -20.12
C ILE A 282 7.97 14.44 -20.91
N ASP A 283 7.82 14.58 -22.24
CA ASP A 283 7.30 13.50 -23.11
C ASP A 283 8.23 12.28 -23.05
N ASP A 284 9.55 12.49 -23.15
CA ASP A 284 10.55 11.41 -23.08
C ASP A 284 10.58 10.77 -21.68
N ILE A 285 10.54 11.57 -20.62
CA ILE A 285 10.49 11.07 -19.23
C ILE A 285 9.25 10.18 -19.03
N VAL A 286 8.06 10.67 -19.37
CA VAL A 286 6.80 9.94 -19.13
C VAL A 286 6.72 8.69 -20.01
N LYS A 287 7.21 8.74 -21.25
CA LYS A 287 7.29 7.55 -22.13
C LYS A 287 8.24 6.50 -21.56
N THR A 288 9.42 6.91 -21.09
CA THR A 288 10.40 5.99 -20.49
C THR A 288 9.83 5.34 -19.24
N ILE A 289 9.18 6.10 -18.35
CA ILE A 289 8.51 5.55 -17.16
C ILE A 289 7.38 4.59 -17.56
N ALA A 290 6.55 4.98 -18.53
CA ALA A 290 5.44 4.16 -19.00
C ALA A 290 5.94 2.85 -19.64
N ASP A 291 7.08 2.90 -20.33
CA ASP A 291 7.71 1.70 -20.87
C ASP A 291 8.32 0.84 -19.76
N VAL A 292 9.24 1.35 -18.97
CA VAL A 292 9.97 0.52 -18.00
C VAL A 292 9.05 -0.03 -16.89
N VAL A 293 8.16 0.80 -16.36
CA VAL A 293 7.30 0.45 -15.21
C VAL A 293 5.90 0.03 -15.63
N GLY A 294 5.36 0.63 -16.68
CA GLY A 294 3.93 0.61 -16.97
C GLY A 294 3.51 -0.18 -18.22
N PRO A 295 2.38 0.20 -18.83
CA PRO A 295 1.81 -0.49 -19.99
C PRO A 295 2.52 -0.20 -21.32
N GLY A 296 3.57 0.62 -21.33
CA GLY A 296 4.30 1.04 -22.54
C GLY A 296 3.56 2.02 -23.44
N LYS A 297 2.35 2.46 -23.07
CA LYS A 297 1.53 3.36 -23.88
C LYS A 297 1.28 4.66 -23.15
N THR A 298 1.37 5.77 -23.87
CA THR A 298 1.09 7.11 -23.37
C THR A 298 -0.01 7.80 -24.17
N LYS A 299 -0.60 8.85 -23.61
CA LYS A 299 -1.60 9.69 -24.28
C LYS A 299 -1.46 11.13 -23.86
N ARG A 300 -1.42 12.06 -24.82
CA ARG A 300 -1.46 13.50 -24.54
C ARG A 300 -2.86 13.92 -24.07
N VAL A 301 -2.89 14.73 -23.03
CA VAL A 301 -4.12 15.29 -22.42
C VAL A 301 -3.97 16.81 -22.24
N PRO A 302 -5.07 17.57 -22.14
CA PRO A 302 -5.00 19.00 -21.85
C PRO A 302 -4.20 19.32 -20.57
N LYS A 303 -3.59 20.50 -20.51
CA LYS A 303 -2.78 20.91 -19.33
C LYS A 303 -3.64 21.05 -18.07
N GLU A 304 -4.90 21.39 -18.26
CA GLU A 304 -5.91 21.60 -17.21
C GLU A 304 -6.17 20.31 -16.42
N ASP A 305 -5.99 19.14 -17.04
CA ASP A 305 -6.20 17.83 -16.40
C ASP A 305 -5.18 17.57 -15.27
N ALA A 306 -4.01 18.22 -15.32
CA ALA A 306 -3.02 18.13 -14.24
C ALA A 306 -3.61 18.65 -12.91
N PHE A 307 -4.43 19.71 -12.96
CA PHE A 307 -5.06 20.31 -11.78
C PHE A 307 -6.23 19.49 -11.21
N LEU A 308 -6.76 18.55 -12.00
CA LEU A 308 -7.80 17.61 -11.54
C LEU A 308 -7.20 16.40 -10.82
N THR A 309 -5.88 16.21 -10.93
CA THR A 309 -5.16 15.08 -10.37
C THR A 309 -4.82 15.35 -8.90
N ARG A 310 -5.50 14.65 -7.98
CA ARG A 310 -5.33 14.84 -6.52
C ARG A 310 -3.92 14.57 -5.99
N ASP A 311 -3.18 13.70 -6.67
CA ASP A 311 -1.83 13.29 -6.28
C ASP A 311 -0.75 14.34 -6.64
N LEU A 312 -1.11 15.41 -7.38
CA LEU A 312 -0.18 16.48 -7.79
C LEU A 312 -0.46 17.77 -6.99
N ARG A 313 0.55 18.29 -6.28
CA ARG A 313 0.46 19.60 -5.62
C ARG A 313 0.72 20.72 -6.64
N GLN A 314 0.32 21.95 -6.31
CA GLN A 314 0.57 23.11 -7.18
C GLN A 314 2.06 23.29 -7.53
N MET A 315 2.97 23.06 -6.57
CA MET A 315 4.41 23.15 -6.82
C MET A 315 4.89 22.07 -7.80
N ASP A 316 4.35 20.86 -7.70
CA ASP A 316 4.68 19.74 -8.59
C ASP A 316 4.19 20.04 -10.01
N ILE A 317 2.96 20.58 -10.15
CA ILE A 317 2.40 21.02 -11.43
C ILE A 317 3.25 22.11 -12.06
N ASP A 318 3.64 23.13 -11.28
CA ASP A 318 4.49 24.22 -11.79
C ASP A 318 5.84 23.69 -12.29
N ALA A 319 6.44 22.73 -11.57
CA ALA A 319 7.69 22.08 -11.96
C ALA A 319 7.54 21.22 -13.23
N LEU A 320 6.44 20.50 -13.40
CA LEU A 320 6.18 19.69 -14.60
C LEU A 320 6.02 20.52 -15.88
N PHE A 321 5.62 21.79 -15.75
CA PHE A 321 5.45 22.71 -16.87
C PHE A 321 6.61 23.67 -17.08
N VAL A 322 7.71 23.52 -16.32
CA VAL A 322 8.92 24.31 -16.56
C VAL A 322 9.49 23.97 -17.94
N ASN A 323 9.90 24.99 -18.68
CA ASN A 323 10.64 24.83 -19.93
C ASN A 323 11.93 25.64 -19.83
N LEU A 324 13.00 24.98 -19.45
CA LEU A 324 14.23 25.64 -19.07
C LEU A 324 15.42 24.77 -19.45
N ARG A 325 16.41 25.39 -20.09
CA ARG A 325 17.70 24.77 -20.42
C ARG A 325 18.75 25.46 -19.56
N ILE A 326 19.29 24.76 -18.58
CA ILE A 326 20.39 25.25 -17.73
C ILE A 326 21.52 24.22 -17.80
N GLU A 327 22.75 24.70 -17.73
CA GLU A 327 23.94 23.87 -17.57
C GLU A 327 24.75 24.34 -16.35
N ALA A 328 25.22 23.39 -15.55
CA ALA A 328 26.04 23.63 -14.37
C ALA A 328 27.53 23.60 -14.70
N VAL A 329 28.01 24.57 -15.48
CA VAL A 329 29.40 24.61 -16.00
C VAL A 329 30.41 24.65 -14.85
N TYR A 330 30.11 25.41 -13.79
CA TYR A 330 31.04 25.54 -12.66
C TYR A 330 31.28 24.21 -11.95
N LEU A 331 30.25 23.39 -11.79
CA LEU A 331 30.36 22.10 -11.11
C LEU A 331 31.28 21.15 -11.88
N LYS A 332 31.13 21.06 -13.19
CA LYS A 332 31.95 20.19 -14.06
C LYS A 332 33.42 20.57 -14.06
N GLU A 333 33.70 21.87 -14.09
CA GLU A 333 35.08 22.36 -14.20
C GLU A 333 35.80 22.44 -12.84
N SER A 334 35.06 22.65 -11.75
CA SER A 334 35.64 23.00 -10.45
C SER A 334 35.52 21.92 -9.38
N PHE A 335 34.61 20.94 -9.52
CA PHE A 335 34.38 19.91 -8.50
C PHE A 335 34.71 18.51 -9.01
N ASN A 336 35.17 17.66 -8.11
CA ASN A 336 35.32 16.23 -8.35
C ASN A 336 34.07 15.52 -7.79
N ILE A 337 33.04 15.39 -8.62
CA ILE A 337 31.77 14.74 -8.25
C ILE A 337 31.78 13.32 -8.82
N HIS A 338 31.56 12.34 -7.95
CA HIS A 338 31.23 10.98 -8.37
C HIS A 338 29.75 10.91 -8.74
N TRP A 339 29.45 11.19 -9.99
CA TRP A 339 28.08 11.19 -10.49
C TRP A 339 27.49 9.77 -10.47
N VAL A 340 26.28 9.68 -9.93
CA VAL A 340 25.42 8.51 -9.99
C VAL A 340 24.61 8.51 -11.27
N CYS A 341 24.06 9.68 -11.66
CA CYS A 341 23.22 9.83 -12.84
C CYS A 341 23.62 11.06 -13.68
N GLU A 342 24.88 11.15 -14.10
CA GLU A 342 25.39 12.30 -14.90
C GLU A 342 24.57 12.53 -16.17
N SER A 343 24.25 11.45 -16.89
CA SER A 343 23.47 11.50 -18.13
C SER A 343 21.95 11.61 -17.90
N GLY A 344 21.51 11.69 -16.64
CA GLY A 344 20.13 11.95 -16.24
C GLY A 344 19.26 10.71 -16.01
N LEU A 345 17.95 10.97 -15.90
CA LEU A 345 16.94 9.99 -15.49
C LEU A 345 16.72 8.86 -16.50
N ILE A 346 16.71 9.15 -17.79
CA ILE A 346 16.34 8.17 -18.83
C ILE A 346 17.39 7.07 -18.93
N ASP A 347 18.67 7.44 -19.02
CA ASP A 347 19.77 6.47 -19.15
C ASP A 347 19.95 5.61 -17.89
N ASN A 348 19.54 6.13 -16.73
CA ASN A 348 19.69 5.47 -15.42
C ASN A 348 18.37 4.96 -14.84
N ILE A 349 17.33 4.83 -15.68
CA ILE A 349 15.96 4.55 -15.22
C ILE A 349 15.84 3.24 -14.45
N ASP A 350 16.54 2.17 -14.84
CA ASP A 350 16.46 0.87 -14.17
C ASP A 350 16.92 0.94 -12.72
N ARG A 351 17.98 1.72 -12.46
CA ARG A 351 18.47 1.99 -11.12
C ARG A 351 17.44 2.79 -10.32
N VAL A 352 16.91 3.87 -10.90
CA VAL A 352 15.91 4.71 -10.23
C VAL A 352 14.64 3.92 -9.89
N VAL A 353 14.20 3.02 -10.77
CA VAL A 353 13.05 2.13 -10.53
C VAL A 353 13.32 1.17 -9.37
N GLU A 354 14.55 0.66 -9.25
CA GLU A 354 14.92 -0.21 -8.14
C GLU A 354 14.97 0.56 -6.81
N GLU A 355 15.58 1.74 -6.82
CA GLU A 355 15.59 2.65 -5.67
C GLU A 355 14.15 3.03 -5.23
N TYR A 356 13.25 3.28 -6.19
CA TYR A 356 11.84 3.51 -5.91
C TYR A 356 11.18 2.35 -5.18
N LYS A 357 11.35 1.14 -5.73
CA LYS A 357 10.78 -0.09 -5.17
C LYS A 357 11.24 -0.31 -3.74
N GLN A 358 12.54 -0.17 -3.50
CA GLN A 358 13.14 -0.36 -2.19
C GLN A 358 12.64 0.71 -1.20
N THR A 359 12.66 1.98 -1.59
CA THR A 359 12.24 3.10 -0.74
C THR A 359 10.77 2.99 -0.33
N ARG A 360 9.90 2.58 -1.26
CA ARG A 360 8.45 2.46 -1.01
C ARG A 360 8.04 1.08 -0.47
N GLY A 361 8.97 0.13 -0.37
CA GLY A 361 8.69 -1.25 0.01
C GLY A 361 7.79 -2.00 -0.98
N LEU A 362 7.88 -1.64 -2.27
CA LEU A 362 7.13 -2.28 -3.35
C LEU A 362 7.87 -3.53 -3.81
N LEU A 363 7.40 -4.69 -3.35
CA LEU A 363 8.02 -5.97 -3.70
C LEU A 363 6.94 -6.91 -4.22
N PRO A 364 7.17 -7.57 -5.37
CA PRO A 364 6.19 -8.48 -5.94
C PRO A 364 5.96 -9.66 -5.00
N ILE A 365 4.71 -10.04 -4.78
CA ILE A 365 4.36 -11.24 -4.03
C ILE A 365 3.97 -12.33 -5.02
N ARG A 366 4.72 -13.44 -5.05
CA ARG A 366 4.49 -14.55 -5.97
C ARG A 366 4.02 -15.77 -5.20
N VAL A 367 2.78 -16.17 -5.43
CA VAL A 367 2.13 -17.30 -4.73
C VAL A 367 1.73 -18.36 -5.74
N CYS A 368 1.92 -19.64 -5.39
CA CYS A 368 1.40 -20.77 -6.15
C CYS A 368 0.43 -21.58 -5.29
N ILE A 369 -0.75 -21.88 -5.83
CA ILE A 369 -1.77 -22.66 -5.15
C ILE A 369 -2.03 -23.96 -5.90
N MET A 370 -1.74 -25.07 -5.21
CA MET A 370 -1.78 -26.44 -5.70
C MET A 370 -2.84 -27.27 -4.95
N GLY A 371 -3.22 -28.42 -5.50
CA GLY A 371 -4.22 -29.32 -4.88
C GLY A 371 -5.19 -29.99 -5.86
N PRO A 372 -6.04 -30.92 -5.39
CA PRO A 372 -6.93 -31.73 -6.22
C PRO A 372 -8.07 -30.91 -6.84
N PRO A 373 -8.66 -31.34 -7.98
CA PRO A 373 -9.78 -30.63 -8.59
C PRO A 373 -10.98 -30.49 -7.63
N ALA A 374 -11.75 -29.41 -7.77
CA ALA A 374 -12.92 -29.06 -6.94
C ALA A 374 -12.67 -28.64 -5.48
N VAL A 375 -11.43 -28.66 -4.98
CA VAL A 375 -11.11 -28.31 -3.56
C VAL A 375 -11.34 -26.83 -3.21
N GLY A 376 -11.39 -25.93 -4.21
CA GLY A 376 -11.63 -24.49 -4.00
C GLY A 376 -10.42 -23.58 -4.24
N LYS A 377 -9.36 -24.07 -4.90
CA LYS A 377 -8.14 -23.30 -5.23
C LYS A 377 -8.44 -21.94 -5.86
N SER A 378 -9.27 -21.90 -6.91
CA SER A 378 -9.61 -20.65 -7.60
C SER A 378 -10.32 -19.65 -6.70
N THR A 379 -11.17 -20.11 -5.77
CA THR A 379 -11.83 -19.25 -4.78
C THR A 379 -10.85 -18.65 -3.78
N VAL A 380 -9.88 -19.44 -3.31
CA VAL A 380 -8.82 -18.97 -2.41
C VAL A 380 -7.88 -18.02 -3.14
N ALA A 381 -7.49 -18.37 -4.38
CA ALA A 381 -6.65 -17.54 -5.25
C ALA A 381 -7.28 -16.16 -5.49
N GLU A 382 -8.57 -16.12 -5.83
CA GLU A 382 -9.31 -14.87 -6.07
C GLU A 382 -9.35 -13.98 -4.81
N ARG A 383 -9.56 -14.57 -3.63
CA ARG A 383 -9.53 -13.85 -2.35
C ARG A 383 -8.14 -13.27 -2.04
N ILE A 384 -7.07 -14.02 -2.30
CA ILE A 384 -5.68 -13.57 -2.12
C ILE A 384 -5.36 -12.44 -3.10
N CYS A 385 -5.68 -12.62 -4.39
CA CYS A 385 -5.50 -11.60 -5.41
C CYS A 385 -6.19 -10.30 -5.04
N LYS A 386 -7.43 -10.38 -4.50
CA LYS A 386 -8.16 -9.19 -4.04
C LYS A 386 -7.51 -8.53 -2.82
N HIS A 387 -7.00 -9.31 -1.87
CA HIS A 387 -6.39 -8.76 -0.65
C HIS A 387 -5.05 -8.06 -0.93
N TYR A 388 -4.22 -8.67 -1.78
CA TYR A 388 -2.88 -8.18 -2.08
C TYR A 388 -2.78 -7.33 -3.37
N LYS A 389 -3.90 -7.19 -4.11
CA LYS A 389 -3.94 -6.57 -5.45
C LYS A 389 -2.93 -7.25 -6.40
N LEU A 390 -3.03 -8.57 -6.53
CA LEU A 390 -2.16 -9.40 -7.38
C LEU A 390 -2.90 -9.88 -8.63
N HIS A 391 -2.15 -10.30 -9.64
CA HIS A 391 -2.72 -10.89 -10.85
C HIS A 391 -3.06 -12.37 -10.64
N HIS A 392 -4.32 -12.73 -10.90
CA HIS A 392 -4.76 -14.13 -10.88
C HIS A 392 -4.42 -14.79 -12.20
N ILE A 393 -3.43 -15.69 -12.20
CA ILE A 393 -2.96 -16.35 -13.41
C ILE A 393 -3.62 -17.72 -13.52
N ARG A 394 -4.61 -17.82 -14.41
CA ARG A 394 -5.28 -19.07 -14.79
C ARG A 394 -4.84 -19.50 -16.18
N LEU A 395 -4.48 -20.78 -16.32
CA LEU A 395 -3.97 -21.33 -17.58
C LEU A 395 -4.90 -21.05 -18.78
N LYS A 396 -6.20 -21.36 -18.64
CA LYS A 396 -7.17 -21.18 -19.74
C LYS A 396 -7.31 -19.72 -20.16
N GLU A 397 -7.41 -18.83 -19.18
CA GLU A 397 -7.58 -17.39 -19.40
C GLU A 397 -6.34 -16.80 -20.06
N THR A 398 -5.16 -17.18 -19.60
CA THR A 398 -3.87 -16.73 -20.16
C THR A 398 -3.71 -17.14 -21.63
N ILE A 399 -4.08 -18.38 -21.98
CA ILE A 399 -4.06 -18.84 -23.38
C ILE A 399 -5.04 -18.02 -24.22
N THR A 400 -6.28 -17.83 -23.75
CA THR A 400 -7.29 -17.06 -24.50
C THR A 400 -6.92 -15.59 -24.66
N GLU A 401 -6.34 -14.98 -23.62
CA GLU A 401 -5.84 -13.60 -23.66
C GLU A 401 -4.71 -13.45 -24.66
N THR A 402 -3.77 -14.39 -24.68
CA THR A 402 -2.62 -14.37 -25.59
C THR A 402 -3.08 -14.52 -27.05
N LEU A 403 -4.00 -15.45 -27.32
CA LEU A 403 -4.58 -15.62 -28.66
C LEU A 403 -5.33 -14.35 -29.10
N ALA A 404 -6.15 -13.76 -28.23
CA ALA A 404 -6.88 -12.52 -28.54
C ALA A 404 -5.94 -11.33 -28.77
N HIS A 405 -4.84 -11.24 -28.00
CA HIS A 405 -3.83 -10.21 -28.16
C HIS A 405 -3.14 -10.33 -29.53
N LEU A 406 -2.68 -11.54 -29.89
CA LEU A 406 -2.10 -11.80 -31.20
C LEU A 406 -3.08 -11.51 -32.34
N GLU A 407 -4.35 -11.91 -32.21
CA GLU A 407 -5.39 -11.55 -33.18
C GLU A 407 -5.58 -10.04 -33.31
N SER A 408 -5.45 -9.29 -32.20
CA SER A 408 -5.59 -7.84 -32.22
C SER A 408 -4.44 -7.16 -32.95
N ILE A 409 -3.20 -7.67 -32.79
CA ILE A 409 -2.01 -7.17 -33.48
C ILE A 409 -2.17 -7.37 -34.98
N VAL A 410 -2.55 -8.58 -35.40
CA VAL A 410 -2.76 -8.92 -36.83
C VAL A 410 -3.89 -8.08 -37.46
N ARG A 411 -4.92 -7.70 -36.69
CA ARG A 411 -6.00 -6.83 -37.21
C ARG A 411 -5.62 -5.35 -37.33
N MET A 412 -4.54 -4.91 -36.70
CA MET A 412 -4.11 -3.50 -36.66
C MET A 412 -3.08 -3.14 -37.76
N GLU A 413 -2.99 -3.93 -38.83
CA GLU A 413 -2.09 -3.75 -39.99
C GLU A 413 -2.15 -2.37 -40.69
N ASP A 414 -3.09 -1.49 -40.35
CA ASP A 414 -3.34 -0.23 -41.07
C ASP A 414 -2.84 1.08 -40.39
N GLY A 415 -1.99 1.07 -39.34
CA GLY A 415 -1.56 2.39 -38.82
C GLY A 415 -0.35 2.60 -37.91
N GLU A 416 0.03 1.70 -36.98
CA GLU A 416 0.97 2.12 -35.92
C GLU A 416 1.94 1.04 -35.38
N THR A 417 1.90 -0.21 -35.86
CA THR A 417 2.84 -1.28 -35.43
C THR A 417 3.94 -1.49 -36.45
N GLU A 418 5.19 -1.68 -36.01
CA GLU A 418 6.31 -1.99 -36.91
C GLU A 418 6.00 -3.26 -37.72
N ALA A 419 6.25 -3.23 -39.03
CA ALA A 419 5.84 -4.28 -39.96
C ALA A 419 6.42 -5.67 -39.63
N GLU A 420 7.56 -5.72 -38.93
CA GLU A 420 8.23 -6.96 -38.51
C GLU A 420 7.54 -7.64 -37.31
N ASP A 421 7.03 -6.88 -36.34
CA ASP A 421 6.33 -7.40 -35.17
C ASP A 421 4.96 -8.00 -35.52
N SER A 422 4.30 -7.45 -36.55
CA SER A 422 3.03 -7.98 -37.06
C SER A 422 3.23 -9.34 -37.74
N ALA A 423 4.28 -9.47 -38.57
CA ALA A 423 4.58 -10.69 -39.31
C ALA A 423 4.92 -11.86 -38.38
N THR A 424 5.77 -11.62 -37.38
CA THR A 424 6.15 -12.64 -36.37
C THR A 424 4.97 -13.06 -35.49
N SER A 425 4.12 -12.10 -35.10
CA SER A 425 2.90 -12.38 -34.32
C SER A 425 1.87 -13.20 -35.11
N SER A 426 1.78 -12.97 -36.42
CA SER A 426 0.91 -13.74 -37.32
C SER A 426 1.36 -15.20 -37.46
N GLU A 427 2.65 -15.43 -37.71
CA GLU A 427 3.22 -16.77 -37.82
C GLU A 427 3.06 -17.58 -36.53
N LEU A 428 3.31 -16.93 -35.38
CA LEU A 428 3.12 -17.56 -34.07
C LEU A 428 1.64 -17.93 -33.82
N LEU A 429 0.71 -17.06 -34.22
CA LEU A 429 -0.72 -17.31 -34.08
C LEU A 429 -1.20 -18.48 -34.96
N GLU A 430 -0.72 -18.56 -36.20
CA GLU A 430 -1.02 -19.71 -37.08
C GLU A 430 -0.48 -21.00 -36.47
N THR A 431 0.77 -21.01 -36.01
CA THR A 431 1.40 -22.16 -35.36
C THR A 431 0.60 -22.65 -34.15
N LEU A 432 0.14 -21.74 -33.30
CA LEU A 432 -0.67 -22.09 -32.12
C LEU A 432 -2.04 -22.66 -32.51
N LYS A 433 -2.70 -22.09 -33.53
CA LYS A 433 -4.00 -22.57 -34.01
C LYS A 433 -3.88 -23.95 -34.65
N GLU A 434 -2.87 -24.17 -35.48
CA GLU A 434 -2.59 -25.48 -36.08
C GLU A 434 -2.31 -26.55 -35.03
N ASN A 435 -1.53 -26.22 -33.99
CA ASN A 435 -1.28 -27.14 -32.88
C ASN A 435 -2.57 -27.49 -32.13
N MET A 436 -3.42 -26.50 -31.86
CA MET A 436 -4.73 -26.73 -31.24
C MET A 436 -5.63 -27.63 -32.10
N ASP A 437 -5.66 -27.42 -33.42
CA ASP A 437 -6.48 -28.23 -34.33
C ASP A 437 -6.00 -29.69 -34.38
N GLN A 438 -4.68 -29.91 -34.36
CA GLN A 438 -4.08 -31.26 -34.34
C GLN A 438 -4.34 -31.99 -33.01
N ASN A 439 -4.43 -31.27 -31.90
CA ASN A 439 -4.53 -31.83 -30.55
C ASN A 439 -5.94 -31.74 -29.94
N GLY A 440 -6.97 -31.62 -30.76
CA GLY A 440 -8.37 -31.63 -30.31
C GLY A 440 -8.72 -30.44 -29.42
N GLY A 441 -8.18 -29.26 -29.73
CA GLY A 441 -8.41 -28.00 -29.03
C GLY A 441 -7.51 -27.77 -27.81
N ARG A 442 -6.38 -28.48 -27.69
CA ARG A 442 -5.39 -28.29 -26.61
C ARG A 442 -4.02 -27.94 -27.18
N LEU A 443 -3.30 -27.08 -26.49
CA LEU A 443 -1.91 -26.81 -26.82
C LEU A 443 -0.99 -27.84 -26.18
N ASP A 444 0.09 -28.17 -26.86
CA ASP A 444 1.19 -28.96 -26.30
C ASP A 444 1.89 -28.18 -25.18
N ASP A 445 2.51 -28.94 -24.26
CA ASP A 445 3.12 -28.40 -23.06
C ASP A 445 4.21 -27.35 -23.37
N GLN A 446 4.96 -27.51 -24.46
CA GLN A 446 5.99 -26.54 -24.88
C GLN A 446 5.40 -25.14 -25.15
N TYR A 447 4.27 -25.07 -25.86
CA TYR A 447 3.59 -23.80 -26.14
C TYR A 447 2.92 -23.23 -24.89
N VAL A 448 2.33 -24.11 -24.06
CA VAL A 448 1.74 -23.71 -22.78
C VAL A 448 2.79 -23.10 -21.87
N ILE A 449 3.94 -23.75 -21.72
CA ILE A 449 5.05 -23.28 -20.89
C ILE A 449 5.56 -21.93 -21.42
N ARG A 450 5.74 -21.78 -22.74
CA ARG A 450 6.14 -20.52 -23.36
C ARG A 450 5.16 -19.39 -23.03
N ILE A 451 3.86 -19.59 -23.29
CA ILE A 451 2.81 -18.59 -23.02
C ILE A 451 2.77 -18.21 -21.54
N MET A 452 2.85 -19.20 -20.65
CA MET A 452 2.85 -18.97 -19.21
C MET A 452 4.12 -18.22 -18.77
N ARG A 453 5.30 -18.59 -19.29
CA ARG A 453 6.56 -17.92 -18.99
C ARG A 453 6.52 -16.45 -19.44
N ASP A 454 6.03 -16.17 -20.64
CA ASP A 454 5.89 -14.81 -21.17
C ASP A 454 4.92 -13.98 -20.31
N LYS A 455 3.81 -14.58 -19.87
CA LYS A 455 2.87 -13.93 -18.93
C LYS A 455 3.54 -13.61 -17.59
N LEU A 456 4.29 -14.54 -17.01
CA LEU A 456 5.00 -14.32 -15.74
C LEU A 456 6.13 -13.28 -15.86
N LYS A 457 6.77 -13.18 -17.03
CA LYS A 457 7.77 -12.15 -17.33
C LYS A 457 7.17 -10.78 -17.65
N SER A 458 5.85 -10.67 -17.82
CA SER A 458 5.18 -9.38 -18.06
C SER A 458 5.43 -8.37 -16.93
N LYS A 459 5.46 -7.07 -17.27
CA LYS A 459 5.72 -5.96 -16.34
C LYS A 459 4.78 -5.98 -15.14
N LEU A 460 3.50 -6.25 -15.38
CA LEU A 460 2.46 -6.40 -14.37
C LEU A 460 2.80 -7.48 -13.32
N CYS A 461 3.17 -8.69 -13.78
CA CYS A 461 3.54 -9.80 -12.90
C CYS A 461 4.88 -9.57 -12.18
N ARG A 462 5.85 -8.91 -12.83
CA ARG A 462 7.15 -8.58 -12.22
C ARG A 462 7.06 -7.47 -11.18
N ASN A 463 6.12 -6.53 -11.34
CA ASN A 463 5.96 -5.40 -10.43
C ASN A 463 5.08 -5.77 -9.24
N GLN A 464 3.84 -6.21 -9.47
CA GLN A 464 2.88 -6.48 -8.39
C GLN A 464 3.03 -7.89 -7.83
N GLY A 465 3.44 -8.85 -8.66
CA GLY A 465 3.38 -10.27 -8.36
C GLY A 465 2.12 -10.94 -8.90
N PHE A 466 1.92 -12.20 -8.53
CA PHE A 466 0.86 -13.03 -9.10
C PHE A 466 0.47 -14.18 -8.18
N VAL A 467 -0.71 -14.74 -8.43
CA VAL A 467 -1.14 -16.03 -7.88
C VAL A 467 -1.33 -17.02 -9.02
N LEU A 468 -0.48 -18.05 -9.07
CA LEU A 468 -0.61 -19.18 -9.99
C LEU A 468 -1.69 -20.14 -9.49
N ASP A 469 -2.71 -20.34 -10.32
CA ASP A 469 -3.82 -21.25 -10.02
C ASP A 469 -3.66 -22.58 -10.78
N SER A 470 -3.32 -23.65 -10.04
CA SER A 470 -3.36 -25.03 -10.54
C SER A 470 -2.42 -25.35 -11.71
N PHE A 471 -1.33 -24.61 -11.87
CA PHE A 471 -0.26 -24.85 -12.85
C PHE A 471 1.08 -24.39 -12.25
N PRO A 472 2.21 -25.11 -12.48
CA PRO A 472 2.41 -26.34 -13.27
C PRO A 472 1.74 -27.59 -12.67
N LYS A 473 1.64 -28.70 -13.43
CA LYS A 473 0.99 -29.96 -12.97
C LYS A 473 1.94 -31.14 -12.81
N THR A 474 3.10 -31.10 -13.47
CA THR A 474 4.12 -32.15 -13.40
C THR A 474 5.47 -31.53 -13.05
N TYR A 475 6.38 -32.34 -12.52
CA TYR A 475 7.75 -31.92 -12.23
C TYR A 475 8.44 -31.31 -13.46
N GLU A 476 8.36 -31.98 -14.61
CA GLU A 476 8.93 -31.49 -15.87
C GLU A 476 8.36 -30.12 -16.28
N GLN A 477 7.05 -29.91 -16.16
CA GLN A 477 6.44 -28.61 -16.45
C GLN A 477 6.94 -27.52 -15.51
N ALA A 478 7.14 -27.83 -14.23
CA ALA A 478 7.66 -26.87 -13.26
C ALA A 478 9.12 -26.51 -13.56
N LYS A 479 9.95 -27.54 -13.79
CA LYS A 479 11.34 -27.40 -14.17
C LYS A 479 11.51 -26.54 -15.41
N ASP A 480 10.75 -26.84 -16.47
CA ASP A 480 10.83 -26.07 -17.71
C ASP A 480 10.30 -24.66 -17.49
N LEU A 481 9.13 -24.47 -16.87
CA LEU A 481 8.54 -23.14 -16.66
C LEU A 481 9.48 -22.18 -15.94
N PHE A 482 10.12 -22.65 -14.88
CA PHE A 482 10.95 -21.83 -13.99
C PHE A 482 12.45 -21.92 -14.28
N TYR A 483 12.88 -22.61 -15.34
CA TYR A 483 14.28 -22.71 -15.73
C TYR A 483 14.93 -21.32 -15.88
N ALA A 484 16.19 -21.18 -15.45
CA ALA A 484 16.95 -19.94 -15.62
C ALA A 484 17.23 -19.67 -17.10
N ASP A 485 17.15 -18.41 -17.54
CA ASP A 485 17.58 -18.08 -18.91
C ASP A 485 19.13 -18.15 -18.99
N ASP A 486 19.70 -18.44 -20.16
CA ASP A 486 21.15 -18.68 -20.38
C ASP A 486 22.09 -17.53 -19.93
N ASP A 487 21.54 -16.36 -19.59
CA ASP A 487 22.27 -15.15 -19.20
C ASP A 487 22.57 -15.02 -17.68
N GLU A 488 22.07 -15.92 -16.83
CA GLU A 488 22.42 -15.92 -15.40
C GLU A 488 23.65 -16.82 -15.13
N PRO A 489 24.69 -16.33 -14.42
CA PRO A 489 25.88 -17.14 -14.17
C PRO A 489 25.51 -18.39 -13.37
N GLU A 490 25.75 -19.57 -13.96
CA GLU A 490 25.57 -20.84 -13.26
C GLU A 490 26.48 -20.87 -12.03
N ASP A 491 25.88 -20.84 -10.85
CA ASP A 491 26.61 -21.05 -9.61
C ASP A 491 26.93 -22.55 -9.48
N MET A 492 28.00 -22.98 -10.15
CA MET A 492 28.49 -24.37 -10.25
C MET A 492 28.78 -25.06 -8.89
N ARG A 493 28.56 -24.36 -7.77
CA ARG A 493 28.76 -24.84 -6.39
C ARG A 493 27.47 -25.26 -5.69
N SER A 494 26.28 -24.89 -6.17
CA SER A 494 25.00 -25.29 -5.56
C SER A 494 24.45 -26.59 -6.12
N LYS A 495 23.94 -27.48 -5.26
CA LYS A 495 23.19 -28.69 -5.67
C LYS A 495 21.76 -28.39 -6.17
N ILE A 496 21.37 -27.12 -6.16
CA ILE A 496 20.04 -26.64 -6.50
C ILE A 496 19.98 -26.47 -8.02
N PRO A 497 18.96 -27.00 -8.72
CA PRO A 497 18.82 -26.81 -10.16
C PRO A 497 18.66 -25.33 -10.50
N PRO A 498 19.17 -24.85 -11.65
CA PRO A 498 19.06 -23.44 -12.04
C PRO A 498 17.59 -23.05 -12.25
N PHE A 499 17.17 -21.94 -11.62
CA PHE A 499 15.82 -21.40 -11.75
C PHE A 499 15.83 -19.87 -11.83
N ASN A 500 14.83 -19.32 -12.50
CA ASN A 500 14.68 -17.89 -12.71
C ASN A 500 14.08 -17.22 -11.46
N LYS A 501 14.93 -16.48 -10.73
CA LYS A 501 14.57 -15.77 -9.49
C LYS A 501 13.46 -14.72 -9.67
N LYS A 502 13.23 -14.23 -10.89
CA LYS A 502 12.21 -13.19 -11.17
C LYS A 502 10.79 -13.77 -11.22
N ILE A 503 10.63 -15.02 -11.64
CA ILE A 503 9.32 -15.65 -11.86
C ILE A 503 9.00 -16.80 -10.90
N ILE A 504 9.95 -17.28 -10.10
CA ILE A 504 9.69 -18.36 -9.15
C ILE A 504 8.76 -17.90 -8.00
N PRO A 505 7.74 -18.69 -7.61
CA PRO A 505 6.91 -18.40 -6.44
C PRO A 505 7.71 -18.38 -5.14
N GLU A 506 7.41 -17.43 -4.25
CA GLU A 506 7.99 -17.38 -2.89
C GLU A 506 7.19 -18.22 -1.91
N PHE A 507 5.88 -18.36 -2.14
CA PHE A 507 4.97 -19.10 -1.29
C PHE A 507 4.21 -20.14 -2.10
N VAL A 508 4.27 -21.39 -1.66
CA VAL A 508 3.55 -22.51 -2.28
C VAL A 508 2.58 -23.10 -1.26
N PHE A 509 1.30 -23.15 -1.61
CA PHE A 509 0.25 -23.71 -0.75
C PHE A 509 -0.39 -24.91 -1.43
N SER A 510 -0.41 -26.05 -0.74
CA SER A 510 -1.08 -27.26 -1.21
C SER A 510 -2.37 -27.45 -0.43
N LEU A 511 -3.50 -27.22 -1.09
CA LEU A 511 -4.82 -27.49 -0.53
C LEU A 511 -5.14 -28.97 -0.75
N ASP A 512 -5.50 -29.71 0.30
CA ASP A 512 -5.91 -31.11 0.18
C ASP A 512 -7.25 -31.38 0.87
N SER A 513 -7.94 -32.43 0.40
CA SER A 513 -9.17 -32.92 1.01
C SER A 513 -9.45 -34.36 0.57
N SER A 514 -10.32 -35.04 1.29
CA SER A 514 -10.68 -36.43 0.98
C SER A 514 -11.46 -36.54 -0.34
N ASP A 515 -11.25 -37.64 -1.06
CA ASP A 515 -11.98 -37.92 -2.31
C ASP A 515 -13.50 -38.01 -2.09
N ALA A 516 -13.94 -38.48 -0.92
CA ALA A 516 -15.35 -38.51 -0.55
C ALA A 516 -15.94 -37.10 -0.45
N PHE A 517 -15.21 -36.18 0.19
CA PHE A 517 -15.60 -34.78 0.27
C PHE A 517 -15.68 -34.12 -1.10
N LEU A 518 -14.65 -34.28 -1.93
CA LEU A 518 -14.60 -33.67 -3.27
C LEU A 518 -15.72 -34.19 -4.18
N LYS A 519 -16.01 -35.50 -4.14
CA LYS A 519 -17.14 -36.09 -4.86
C LYS A 519 -18.48 -35.53 -4.39
N ASN A 520 -18.70 -35.47 -3.08
CA ASN A 520 -19.94 -34.93 -2.50
C ASN A 520 -20.13 -33.45 -2.86
N ARG A 521 -19.05 -32.65 -2.80
CA ARG A 521 -19.07 -31.24 -3.20
C ARG A 521 -19.48 -31.04 -4.66
N VAL A 522 -18.92 -31.82 -5.59
CA VAL A 522 -19.29 -31.74 -7.00
C VAL A 522 -20.73 -32.19 -7.25
N LEU A 523 -21.21 -33.21 -6.52
CA LEU A 523 -22.60 -33.68 -6.60
C LEU A 523 -23.63 -32.62 -6.15
N ASN A 524 -23.26 -31.75 -5.21
CA ASN A 524 -24.14 -30.68 -4.71
C ASN A 524 -24.05 -29.38 -5.53
N LEU A 525 -23.27 -29.34 -6.61
CA LEU A 525 -23.21 -28.17 -7.49
C LEU A 525 -24.50 -28.08 -8.35
N PRO A 526 -25.00 -26.85 -8.60
CA PRO A 526 -26.08 -26.64 -9.56
C PRO A 526 -25.76 -27.21 -10.94
N GLU A 527 -26.74 -27.84 -11.60
CA GLU A 527 -26.58 -28.42 -12.94
C GLU A 527 -26.05 -27.41 -13.97
N SER A 528 -26.43 -26.13 -13.84
CA SER A 528 -25.95 -25.03 -14.68
C SER A 528 -24.44 -24.78 -14.62
N LEU A 529 -23.76 -25.17 -13.53
CA LEU A 529 -22.30 -25.05 -13.37
C LEU A 529 -21.56 -26.34 -13.78
N VAL A 530 -22.29 -27.44 -13.92
CA VAL A 530 -21.74 -28.77 -14.22
C VAL A 530 -21.82 -29.08 -15.72
N GLU A 531 -22.90 -28.64 -16.38
CA GLU A 531 -23.13 -28.87 -17.81
C GLU A 531 -22.08 -28.15 -18.67
N GLY A 532 -21.41 -28.88 -19.56
CA GLY A 532 -20.34 -28.35 -20.41
C GLY A 532 -19.02 -28.04 -19.70
N THR A 533 -18.91 -28.24 -18.38
CA THR A 533 -17.67 -28.04 -17.63
C THR A 533 -16.96 -29.35 -17.30
N SER A 534 -15.74 -29.23 -16.79
CA SER A 534 -14.95 -30.37 -16.32
C SER A 534 -15.46 -31.01 -15.02
N TYR A 535 -16.60 -30.55 -14.50
CA TYR A 535 -17.27 -31.10 -13.33
C TYR A 535 -18.30 -32.17 -13.68
N SER A 536 -18.51 -32.47 -14.97
CA SER A 536 -19.25 -33.67 -15.37
C SER A 536 -18.66 -34.92 -14.70
N GLN A 537 -19.54 -35.83 -14.25
CA GLN A 537 -19.17 -36.94 -13.36
C GLN A 537 -17.99 -37.76 -13.88
N GLU A 538 -17.99 -38.13 -15.17
CA GLU A 538 -16.93 -38.91 -15.79
C GLU A 538 -15.61 -38.13 -15.90
N GLN A 539 -15.66 -36.86 -16.32
CA GLN A 539 -14.46 -36.05 -16.51
C GLN A 539 -13.82 -35.68 -15.16
N PHE A 540 -14.63 -35.37 -14.15
CA PHE A 540 -14.15 -35.05 -12.80
C PHE A 540 -13.45 -36.25 -12.16
N LEU A 541 -14.09 -37.43 -12.17
CA LEU A 541 -13.50 -38.65 -11.61
C LEU A 541 -12.19 -39.02 -12.31
N ARG A 542 -12.14 -38.91 -13.64
CA ARG A 542 -10.90 -39.15 -14.41
C ARG A 542 -9.79 -38.16 -14.04
N ARG A 543 -10.12 -36.87 -13.84
CA ARG A 543 -9.14 -35.85 -13.43
C ARG A 543 -8.65 -36.05 -12.01
N LEU A 544 -9.53 -36.44 -11.10
CA LEU A 544 -9.17 -36.72 -9.71
C LEU A 544 -8.25 -37.94 -9.62
N ALA A 545 -8.57 -39.03 -10.33
CA ALA A 545 -7.73 -40.23 -10.40
C ALA A 545 -6.34 -39.89 -10.95
N ARG A 546 -6.27 -39.19 -12.10
CA ARG A 546 -5.00 -38.77 -12.69
C ARG A 546 -4.17 -37.89 -11.74
N PHE A 547 -4.81 -36.99 -11.00
CA PHE A 547 -4.13 -36.15 -10.00
C PHE A 547 -3.56 -37.00 -8.86
N ARG A 548 -4.31 -37.98 -8.35
CA ARG A 548 -3.80 -38.84 -7.28
C ARG A 548 -2.64 -39.71 -7.77
N GLU A 549 -2.75 -40.32 -8.95
CA GLU A 549 -1.67 -41.09 -9.57
C GLU A 549 -0.39 -40.25 -9.73
N SER A 550 -0.50 -39.03 -10.25
CA SER A 550 0.66 -38.15 -10.48
C SER A 550 1.28 -37.55 -9.21
N ASN A 551 0.63 -37.69 -8.04
CA ASN A 551 1.13 -37.17 -6.76
C ASN A 551 1.50 -38.28 -5.77
N VAL A 552 1.62 -39.52 -6.24
CA VAL A 552 2.10 -40.67 -5.44
C VAL A 552 3.58 -40.96 -5.69
N GLU A 553 4.13 -40.55 -6.83
CA GLU A 553 5.53 -40.75 -7.21
C GLU A 553 6.47 -39.73 -6.55
N ASP A 554 7.76 -40.06 -6.46
CA ASP A 554 8.79 -39.18 -5.85
C ASP A 554 9.13 -37.94 -6.72
N GLU A 555 8.49 -37.76 -7.89
CA GLU A 555 8.69 -36.65 -8.82
C GLU A 555 7.43 -35.75 -8.91
N THR A 556 6.97 -35.23 -7.77
CA THR A 556 5.84 -34.30 -7.74
C THR A 556 6.26 -32.84 -7.98
N VAL A 557 5.30 -31.98 -8.34
CA VAL A 557 5.53 -30.52 -8.40
C VAL A 557 5.95 -29.96 -7.04
N LEU A 558 5.45 -30.53 -5.95
CA LEU A 558 5.81 -30.09 -4.59
C LEU A 558 7.28 -30.41 -4.30
N ASN A 559 7.75 -31.58 -4.72
CA ASN A 559 9.14 -32.01 -4.56
C ASN A 559 10.10 -31.10 -5.34
N TYR A 560 9.71 -30.64 -6.54
CA TYR A 560 10.47 -29.63 -7.28
C TYR A 560 10.69 -28.35 -6.45
N PHE A 561 9.66 -27.85 -5.77
CA PHE A 561 9.80 -26.66 -4.93
C PHE A 561 10.65 -26.95 -3.68
N GLU A 562 10.53 -28.13 -3.08
CA GLU A 562 11.37 -28.54 -1.95
C GLU A 562 12.86 -28.63 -2.33
N GLU A 563 13.19 -29.10 -3.54
CA GLU A 563 14.56 -29.10 -4.08
C GLU A 563 15.14 -27.68 -4.23
N LEU A 564 14.27 -26.66 -4.36
CA LEU A 564 14.62 -25.25 -4.41
C LEU A 564 14.62 -24.57 -3.03
N ASP A 565 14.55 -25.34 -1.94
CA ASP A 565 14.37 -24.88 -0.56
C ASP A 565 13.05 -24.09 -0.32
N ILE A 566 12.08 -24.18 -1.23
CA ILE A 566 10.74 -23.58 -1.11
C ILE A 566 9.79 -24.64 -0.54
N HIS A 567 9.50 -24.54 0.75
CA HIS A 567 8.73 -25.56 1.46
C HIS A 567 7.22 -25.35 1.29
N PRO A 568 6.48 -26.27 0.63
CA PRO A 568 5.05 -26.12 0.44
C PRO A 568 4.26 -26.25 1.75
N GLU A 569 3.35 -25.32 2.01
CA GLU A 569 2.47 -25.39 3.18
C GLU A 569 1.19 -26.17 2.84
N HIS A 570 0.98 -27.28 3.54
CA HIS A 570 -0.21 -28.13 3.37
C HIS A 570 -1.37 -27.62 4.23
N ILE A 571 -2.53 -27.47 3.61
CA ILE A 571 -3.77 -27.02 4.26
C ILE A 571 -4.90 -27.99 3.90
N GLU A 572 -5.42 -28.68 4.91
CA GLU A 572 -6.56 -29.58 4.76
C GLU A 572 -7.87 -28.78 4.80
N ILE A 573 -8.78 -29.08 3.87
CA ILE A 573 -10.12 -28.49 3.80
C ILE A 573 -11.15 -29.56 4.18
N THR A 574 -11.91 -29.29 5.24
CA THR A 574 -12.80 -30.28 5.88
C THR A 574 -14.28 -30.02 5.66
N SER A 575 -14.68 -28.78 5.36
CA SER A 575 -16.05 -28.35 5.10
C SER A 575 -16.14 -27.44 3.87
N SER A 576 -17.34 -27.33 3.31
CA SER A 576 -17.61 -26.50 2.13
C SER A 576 -18.06 -25.08 2.47
N ASP A 577 -18.09 -24.71 3.75
CA ASP A 577 -18.64 -23.44 4.21
C ASP A 577 -17.71 -22.28 3.83
N ASP A 578 -18.28 -21.17 3.40
CA ASP A 578 -17.53 -19.95 3.05
C ASP A 578 -16.63 -19.46 4.20
N GLN A 579 -17.02 -19.78 5.44
CA GLN A 579 -16.30 -19.46 6.66
C GLN A 579 -14.96 -20.19 6.77
N GLU A 580 -14.85 -21.45 6.31
CA GLU A 580 -13.58 -22.17 6.37
C GLU A 580 -12.62 -21.67 5.30
N TYR A 581 -13.11 -21.30 4.11
CA TYR A 581 -12.29 -20.61 3.12
C TYR A 581 -11.76 -19.27 3.63
N LEU A 582 -12.49 -18.57 4.53
CA LEU A 582 -11.97 -17.37 5.18
C LEU A 582 -10.81 -17.71 6.11
N VAL A 583 -10.93 -18.75 6.93
CA VAL A 583 -9.86 -19.22 7.83
C VAL A 583 -8.62 -19.66 7.03
N VAL A 584 -8.81 -20.38 5.92
CA VAL A 584 -7.72 -20.77 5.01
C VAL A 584 -7.04 -19.54 4.42
N THR A 585 -7.81 -18.57 3.92
CA THR A 585 -7.27 -17.31 3.41
C THR A 585 -6.53 -16.53 4.49
N GLU A 586 -7.05 -16.45 5.72
CA GLU A 586 -6.39 -15.79 6.85
C GLU A 586 -5.07 -16.47 7.24
N ARG A 587 -5.02 -17.80 7.21
CA ARG A 587 -3.79 -18.56 7.44
C ARG A 587 -2.73 -18.26 6.38
N ILE A 588 -3.13 -18.23 5.11
CA ILE A 588 -2.25 -17.84 4.00
C ILE A 588 -1.77 -16.40 4.17
N ILE A 589 -2.67 -15.46 4.48
CA ILE A 589 -2.31 -14.05 4.71
C ILE A 589 -1.30 -13.92 5.87
N LYS A 590 -1.47 -14.71 6.94
CA LYS A 590 -0.53 -14.73 8.07
C LYS A 590 0.85 -15.25 7.67
N SER A 591 0.92 -16.22 6.76
CA SER A 591 2.16 -16.81 6.24
C SER A 591 2.88 -15.84 5.28
N VAL A 592 2.13 -15.23 4.36
CA VAL A 592 2.66 -14.27 3.35
C VAL A 592 3.04 -12.92 3.97
N GLY A 593 2.29 -12.46 4.98
CA GLY A 593 2.53 -11.21 5.68
C GLY A 593 1.74 -10.03 5.11
N LYS A 594 2.20 -8.81 5.40
CA LYS A 594 1.50 -7.58 4.98
C LYS A 594 1.63 -7.33 3.47
N PRO A 595 0.63 -6.73 2.82
CA PRO A 595 0.76 -6.32 1.42
C PRO A 595 1.95 -5.39 1.20
N LYS A 596 2.71 -5.66 0.14
CA LYS A 596 3.92 -4.93 -0.28
C LYS A 596 3.65 -4.12 -1.56
N ASN A 597 2.46 -3.52 -1.64
CA ASN A 597 2.00 -2.70 -2.77
C ASN A 597 1.35 -1.43 -2.21
N TYR A 598 0.98 -0.49 -3.09
CA TYR A 598 0.15 0.65 -2.71
C TYR A 598 -1.13 0.13 -2.06
N GLY A 599 -1.32 0.52 -0.80
CA GLY A 599 -2.52 0.17 -0.03
C GLY A 599 -3.80 0.68 -0.70
N PRO A 600 -4.96 0.42 -0.10
CA PRO A 600 -6.21 0.93 -0.64
C PRO A 600 -6.16 2.45 -0.73
N THR A 601 -6.65 3.03 -1.83
CA THR A 601 -6.70 4.49 -1.98
C THR A 601 -7.67 5.07 -0.95
N SER A 602 -7.57 6.36 -0.61
CA SER A 602 -8.51 6.99 0.31
C SER A 602 -9.97 6.87 -0.14
N GLN A 603 -10.20 6.88 -1.46
CA GLN A 603 -11.53 6.64 -2.04
C GLN A 603 -11.98 5.19 -1.84
N GLU A 604 -11.12 4.22 -2.10
CA GLU A 604 -11.43 2.80 -1.85
C GLU A 604 -11.71 2.53 -0.37
N LEU A 605 -10.97 3.18 0.54
CA LEU A 605 -11.21 3.10 1.99
C LEU A 605 -12.57 3.68 2.35
N GLU A 606 -12.89 4.89 1.90
CA GLU A 606 -14.19 5.53 2.15
C GLU A 606 -15.36 4.70 1.58
N GLU A 607 -15.19 4.15 0.37
CA GLU A 607 -16.18 3.29 -0.26
C GLU A 607 -16.35 1.94 0.45
N GLU A 608 -15.26 1.32 0.90
CA GLU A 608 -15.31 0.09 1.69
C GLU A 608 -15.92 0.34 3.06
N GLU A 609 -15.59 1.45 3.73
CA GLU A 609 -16.22 1.88 4.97
C GLU A 609 -17.73 2.04 4.78
N ARG A 610 -18.14 2.72 3.71
CA ARG A 610 -19.55 2.89 3.35
C ARG A 610 -20.24 1.55 3.09
N ARG A 611 -19.62 0.66 2.30
CA ARG A 611 -20.15 -0.70 2.04
C ARG A 611 -20.25 -1.54 3.31
N SER A 612 -19.28 -1.41 4.21
CA SER A 612 -19.26 -2.13 5.48
C SER A 612 -20.37 -1.62 6.42
N ALA A 613 -20.61 -0.31 6.47
CA ALA A 613 -21.67 0.31 7.24
C ALA A 613 -23.05 -0.12 6.73
N ASP A 614 -23.26 -0.13 5.41
CA ASP A 614 -24.49 -0.62 4.78
C ASP A 614 -24.74 -2.10 5.09
N ARG A 615 -23.69 -2.94 5.07
CA ARG A 615 -23.79 -4.35 5.42
C ARG A 615 -24.18 -4.54 6.89
N ARG A 616 -23.56 -3.80 7.81
CA ARG A 616 -23.91 -3.82 9.24
C ARG A 616 -25.37 -3.43 9.46
N LEU A 617 -25.83 -2.36 8.82
CA LEU A 617 -27.22 -1.92 8.87
C LEU A 617 -28.19 -2.99 8.36
N ARG A 618 -27.88 -3.65 7.23
CA ARG A 618 -28.72 -4.75 6.70
C ARG A 618 -28.78 -5.94 7.65
N THR A 619 -27.65 -6.37 8.19
CA THR A 619 -27.61 -7.49 9.14
C THR A 619 -28.36 -7.17 10.44
N GLU A 620 -28.23 -5.95 10.96
CA GLU A 620 -29.00 -5.50 12.12
C GLU A 620 -30.50 -5.44 11.83
N ALA A 621 -30.90 -4.91 10.67
CA ALA A 621 -32.31 -4.87 10.25
C ALA A 621 -32.90 -6.27 10.13
N GLN A 622 -32.14 -7.22 9.57
CA GLN A 622 -32.59 -8.62 9.44
C GLN A 622 -32.73 -9.28 10.81
N LYS A 623 -31.75 -9.10 11.71
CA LYS A 623 -31.87 -9.58 13.10
C LYS A 623 -33.07 -8.98 13.82
N ARG A 624 -33.35 -7.68 13.65
CA ARG A 624 -34.53 -7.01 14.25
C ARG A 624 -35.83 -7.58 13.71
N ALA A 625 -35.92 -7.79 12.39
CA ALA A 625 -37.09 -8.39 11.76
C ALA A 625 -37.31 -9.85 12.22
N ASP A 626 -36.24 -10.63 12.36
CA ASP A 626 -36.33 -12.01 12.85
C ASP A 626 -36.75 -12.05 14.33
N THR A 627 -36.24 -11.14 15.17
CA THR A 627 -36.70 -11.02 16.56
C THR A 627 -38.16 -10.60 16.65
N GLU A 628 -38.61 -9.65 15.84
CA GLU A 628 -40.01 -9.20 15.81
C GLU A 628 -40.96 -10.31 15.33
N ARG A 629 -40.55 -11.10 14.33
CA ARG A 629 -41.28 -12.31 13.92
C ARG A 629 -41.39 -13.32 15.07
N ARG A 630 -40.29 -13.62 15.74
CA ARG A 630 -40.31 -14.57 16.86
C ARG A 630 -41.19 -14.06 18.01
N GLU A 631 -41.11 -12.78 18.35
CA GLU A 631 -41.93 -12.16 19.41
C GLU A 631 -43.42 -12.18 19.06
N THR A 632 -43.78 -11.90 17.80
CA THR A 632 -45.18 -11.96 17.35
C THR A 632 -45.72 -13.39 17.37
N GLU A 633 -44.93 -14.38 16.94
CA GLU A 633 -45.28 -15.81 17.03
C GLU A 633 -45.46 -16.26 18.50
N GLU A 634 -44.53 -15.90 19.39
CA GLU A 634 -44.62 -16.21 20.83
C GLU A 634 -45.82 -15.51 21.50
N ALA A 635 -46.13 -14.27 21.11
CA ALA A 635 -47.30 -13.54 21.61
C ALA A 635 -48.62 -14.20 21.16
N GLN A 636 -48.70 -14.63 19.90
CA GLN A 636 -49.86 -15.38 19.39
C GLN A 636 -50.05 -16.71 20.14
N GLN A 637 -48.96 -17.47 20.37
CA GLN A 637 -49.03 -18.71 21.14
C GLN A 637 -49.45 -18.47 22.60
N ARG A 638 -48.94 -17.41 23.24
CA ARG A 638 -49.35 -17.04 24.60
C ARG A 638 -50.83 -16.66 24.67
N ALA A 639 -51.33 -15.90 23.70
CA ALA A 639 -52.74 -15.52 23.62
C ALA A 639 -53.65 -16.74 23.45
N ALA A 640 -53.30 -17.68 22.55
CA ALA A 640 -54.06 -18.91 22.34
C ALA A 640 -54.12 -19.78 23.62
N ARG A 641 -52.97 -20.01 24.28
CA ARG A 641 -52.91 -20.76 25.55
C ARG A 641 -53.72 -20.07 26.66
N TRP A 642 -53.70 -18.74 26.71
CA TRP A 642 -54.50 -17.98 27.68
C TRP A 642 -56.00 -18.13 27.43
N GLU A 643 -56.42 -18.09 26.16
CA GLU A 643 -57.83 -18.26 25.79
C GLU A 643 -58.33 -19.67 26.13
N GLU A 644 -57.54 -20.71 25.84
CA GLU A 644 -57.83 -22.10 26.24
C GLU A 644 -57.93 -22.25 27.75
N TRP A 645 -56.94 -21.74 28.49
CA TRP A 645 -56.93 -21.78 29.95
C TRP A 645 -58.14 -21.04 30.55
N SER A 646 -58.50 -19.87 30.00
CA SER A 646 -59.66 -19.10 30.43
C SER A 646 -60.96 -19.86 30.22
N LYS A 647 -61.11 -20.59 29.11
CA LYS A 647 -62.30 -21.45 28.87
C LYS A 647 -62.37 -22.58 29.88
N CYS A 648 -61.26 -23.29 30.10
CA CYS A 648 -61.22 -24.37 31.10
C CYS A 648 -61.51 -23.85 32.52
N LEU A 649 -60.99 -22.67 32.89
CA LEU A 649 -61.25 -22.06 34.19
C LEU A 649 -62.74 -21.73 34.38
N GLU A 650 -63.38 -21.18 33.35
CA GLU A 650 -64.82 -20.86 33.39
C GLU A 650 -65.66 -22.12 33.54
N GLU A 651 -65.25 -23.21 32.87
CA GLU A 651 -65.91 -24.51 32.95
C GLU A 651 -65.75 -25.16 34.33
N VAL A 652 -64.56 -25.08 34.93
CA VAL A 652 -64.32 -25.55 36.31
C VAL A 652 -65.15 -24.74 37.31
N LYS A 653 -65.19 -23.41 37.20
CA LYS A 653 -66.04 -22.57 38.07
C LYS A 653 -67.51 -22.96 37.98
N LYS A 654 -68.00 -23.28 36.78
CA LYS A 654 -69.37 -23.75 36.58
C LYS A 654 -69.61 -25.09 37.26
N GLN A 655 -68.69 -26.05 37.09
CA GLN A 655 -68.77 -27.35 37.76
C GLN A 655 -68.73 -27.24 39.28
N GLU A 656 -67.88 -26.36 39.83
CA GLU A 656 -67.84 -26.06 41.27
C GLU A 656 -69.16 -25.48 41.78
N HIS A 657 -69.74 -24.53 41.03
CA HIS A 657 -71.02 -23.93 41.37
C HIS A 657 -72.15 -24.96 41.38
N ASP A 658 -72.25 -25.78 40.33
CA ASP A 658 -73.26 -26.84 40.22
C ASP A 658 -73.10 -27.88 41.35
N LEU A 659 -71.85 -28.25 41.70
CA LEU A 659 -71.59 -29.15 42.83
C LEU A 659 -72.01 -28.55 44.17
N LEU A 660 -71.73 -27.26 44.40
CA LEU A 660 -72.16 -26.54 45.59
C LEU A 660 -73.68 -26.46 45.68
N GLU A 661 -74.38 -26.21 44.57
CA GLU A 661 -75.85 -26.23 44.53
C GLU A 661 -76.38 -27.61 44.91
N VAL A 662 -75.83 -28.69 44.37
CA VAL A 662 -76.23 -30.07 44.69
C VAL A 662 -75.97 -30.39 46.17
N GLN A 663 -74.83 -30.00 46.73
CA GLN A 663 -74.52 -30.17 48.15
C GLN A 663 -75.46 -29.36 49.06
N ALA A 664 -75.97 -28.22 48.57
CA ALA A 664 -76.95 -27.41 49.31
C ALA A 664 -78.38 -27.97 49.26
N VAL A 665 -78.70 -28.90 48.35
CA VAL A 665 -80.07 -29.47 48.20
C VAL A 665 -80.58 -30.14 49.49
N PRO A 666 -79.85 -31.02 50.19
CA PRO A 666 -80.33 -31.64 51.43
C PRO A 666 -80.61 -30.62 52.52
N LEU A 667 -79.74 -29.61 52.68
CA LEU A 667 -79.92 -28.53 53.65
C LEU A 667 -81.14 -27.67 53.29
N ARG A 668 -81.29 -27.29 52.03
CA ARG A 668 -82.46 -26.55 51.54
C ARG A 668 -83.75 -27.35 51.74
N ASN A 669 -83.75 -28.65 51.45
CA ASN A 669 -84.91 -29.53 51.68
C ASN A 669 -85.25 -29.66 53.16
N TYR A 670 -84.24 -29.77 54.03
CA TYR A 670 -84.44 -29.78 55.49
C TYR A 670 -85.06 -28.47 55.98
N LEU A 671 -84.52 -27.32 55.56
CA LEU A 671 -85.06 -26.00 55.90
C LEU A 671 -86.49 -25.84 55.38
N MET A 672 -86.76 -26.22 54.12
CA MET A 672 -88.09 -26.17 53.52
C MET A 672 -89.12 -27.07 54.22
N LYS A 673 -88.71 -28.22 54.75
CA LYS A 673 -89.63 -29.17 55.40
C LYS A 673 -89.86 -28.83 56.88
N ASN A 674 -88.81 -28.44 57.60
CA ASN A 674 -88.86 -28.36 59.07
C ASN A 674 -88.91 -26.92 59.60
N VAL A 675 -88.33 -25.95 58.90
CA VAL A 675 -88.24 -24.56 59.38
C VAL A 675 -89.26 -23.67 58.66
N MET A 676 -89.38 -23.80 57.34
CA MET A 676 -90.21 -22.93 56.52
C MET A 676 -91.70 -22.99 56.87
N PRO A 677 -92.36 -24.13 57.18
CA PRO A 677 -93.77 -24.12 57.53
C PRO A 677 -94.06 -23.30 58.79
N THR A 678 -93.25 -23.47 59.83
CA THR A 678 -93.37 -22.73 61.10
C THR A 678 -93.02 -21.26 60.93
N LEU A 679 -91.95 -20.95 60.18
CA LEU A 679 -91.55 -19.58 59.87
C LEU A 679 -92.61 -18.86 59.02
N THR A 680 -93.19 -19.54 58.03
CA THR A 680 -94.23 -18.98 57.17
C THR A 680 -95.51 -18.71 57.96
N GLN A 681 -95.90 -19.62 58.86
CA GLN A 681 -97.03 -19.39 59.77
C GLN A 681 -96.77 -18.23 60.73
N GLY A 682 -95.57 -18.15 61.31
CA GLY A 682 -95.17 -17.04 62.17
C GLY A 682 -95.16 -15.69 61.44
N LEU A 683 -94.67 -15.66 60.19
CA LEU A 683 -94.70 -14.47 59.34
C LEU A 683 -96.14 -14.06 58.98
N ILE A 684 -97.01 -15.03 58.67
CA ILE A 684 -98.43 -14.75 58.41
C ILE A 684 -99.10 -14.19 59.67
N GLU A 685 -98.83 -14.74 60.84
CA GLU A 685 -99.42 -14.30 62.11
C GLU A 685 -98.88 -12.94 62.56
N CYS A 686 -97.60 -12.67 62.32
CA CYS A 686 -96.98 -11.36 62.48
C CYS A 686 -97.63 -10.31 61.57
N CYS A 687 -97.89 -10.67 60.30
CA CYS A 687 -98.59 -9.79 59.36
C CYS A 687 -100.04 -9.48 59.76
N LYS A 688 -100.73 -10.41 60.44
CA LYS A 688 -102.09 -10.19 60.97
C LYS A 688 -102.12 -9.33 62.21
N THR A 689 -101.23 -9.60 63.17
CA THR A 689 -101.21 -8.93 64.48
C THR A 689 -100.55 -7.55 64.41
N ARG A 690 -99.67 -7.32 63.43
CA ARG A 690 -98.90 -6.08 63.22
C ARG A 690 -98.31 -5.53 64.54
N PRO A 691 -97.45 -6.31 65.20
CA PRO A 691 -96.77 -5.89 66.43
C PRO A 691 -95.81 -4.72 66.14
N GLN A 692 -95.48 -3.93 67.16
CA GLN A 692 -94.54 -2.81 67.02
C GLN A 692 -93.13 -3.26 66.59
N ASP A 693 -92.68 -4.44 67.03
CA ASP A 693 -91.47 -5.08 66.54
C ASP A 693 -91.78 -6.45 65.91
N PRO A 694 -91.79 -6.56 64.58
CA PRO A 694 -92.08 -7.80 63.88
C PRO A 694 -90.95 -8.83 63.97
N VAL A 695 -89.70 -8.42 64.20
CA VAL A 695 -88.57 -9.34 64.32
C VAL A 695 -88.61 -10.04 65.67
N ASP A 696 -88.84 -9.28 66.74
CA ASP A 696 -88.89 -9.82 68.10
C ASP A 696 -90.12 -10.72 68.30
N PHE A 697 -91.27 -10.33 67.72
CA PHE A 697 -92.48 -11.16 67.71
C PHE A 697 -92.28 -12.49 66.97
N LEU A 698 -91.62 -12.45 65.80
CA LEU A 698 -91.35 -13.67 65.03
C LEU A 698 -90.36 -14.57 65.76
N ALA A 699 -89.34 -14.01 66.42
CA ALA A 699 -88.41 -14.76 67.25
C ALA A 699 -89.13 -15.45 68.42
N GLU A 700 -89.96 -14.73 69.19
CA GLU A 700 -90.79 -15.32 70.24
C GLU A 700 -91.72 -16.43 69.72
N TYR A 701 -92.34 -16.21 68.55
CA TYR A 701 -93.24 -17.18 67.92
C TYR A 701 -92.52 -18.47 67.55
N LEU A 702 -91.31 -18.36 66.99
CA LEU A 702 -90.46 -19.50 66.67
C LEU A 702 -89.96 -20.22 67.93
N PHE A 703 -89.59 -19.48 68.99
CA PHE A 703 -89.21 -20.08 70.28
C PHE A 703 -90.35 -20.87 70.91
N LYS A 704 -91.58 -20.34 70.88
CA LYS A 704 -92.79 -21.04 71.38
C LYS A 704 -93.16 -22.28 70.57
N SER A 705 -92.80 -22.31 69.29
CA SER A 705 -93.15 -23.38 68.35
C SER A 705 -92.03 -24.43 68.19
N ASN A 706 -90.99 -24.37 69.03
CA ASN A 706 -89.86 -25.29 68.99
C ASN A 706 -90.22 -26.64 69.66
N PRO A 707 -90.25 -27.77 68.93
CA PRO A 707 -90.67 -29.07 69.48
C PRO A 707 -89.70 -29.71 70.48
N GLN A 708 -88.56 -29.07 70.79
CA GLN A 708 -87.63 -29.49 71.86
C GLN A 708 -87.82 -28.71 73.18
N VAL A 709 -88.83 -27.84 73.27
CA VAL A 709 -89.19 -27.12 74.51
C VAL A 709 -90.52 -27.70 75.03
N GLU A 710 -90.46 -28.96 75.46
CA GLU A 710 -91.14 -29.40 76.69
C GLU A 710 -90.09 -29.62 77.76
#